data_AF-A0A927IGT0-F1
#
_entry.id   AF-A0A927IGT0-F1
#
_cell.length_a   1.000
_cell.length_b   1.000
_cell.length_c   1.000
_cell.angle_alpha   90.00
_cell.angle_beta   90.00
_cell.angle_gamma   90.00
#
_symmetry.space_group_name_H-M   'P 1'
#
loop_
_entity.id
_entity.type
_entity.pdbx_description
1 polymer ?
#
loop_
_entity_poly.entity_id
_entity_poly.type
_entity_poly.pdbx_seq_one_letter_code
_entity_poly.pdbx_strand_id
1 'polypeptide(L)'
;MKYKSILGIAALGVSLSVLGANTLEERYPLAEGVFEEIRKSPLIERALLDPEYLPRLEEPAVERALRSRLADARFRRFGDGRSVRVELLQGTLLDHPAIVLEYQTDWKEFTSLPSGGPQQKDPVMLGNGRDSAWNRTFYGGTDDPDALAAFEALLQERREAPSNKRHLMDERFVKLAEKYLPTTPLSEVRQNVVETIEALVEAFKPYGAQTLAAPELGNYGAKITEGLYLYIRDFPRSAPTRFEHDPFFWLIVSGGPRQVPADFIPAFPGAEGFGALATGGRGGQVIYVTNTNPDGPGSLKEALETQGARTVLFAVSGQIDLPDDTWITQGDLTLIGYTAPGEGVEINGRLCMAASNIIMRGMRFRLRPPMVKDGMSTRGRLENIIFDHCSFAYASDELLRMIGGESSFYGFSIQYCLLGPGLAGLGDHPYGPEVGGYGTFHHNLFYNTLSRSPEIDCVLVDWRHNVMANMRSGHSLRPHSRFNMVGNYIIDIPGNPNRYSFNSNDTAFLAENWVEHGDEVEPFASDYRSAFLESGHTVMPVTKTDPLELVALLTPIAGAYLPNRDSTDLHFIERFKSRESKLPHLKGGKWKPYGNENDNMELYEMWEDANFPPPAEGATLADKDVDGDGMPDSWEEAHGLRPNYRRDGAQDADLDGYTNLEEFLNGTDPNEFVDYTVPANNLHTLH
;
A
#
# COMPACT_ATOMS: atom_id res chain seq x y z
N MET A 1 -27.14 14.63 3.36
CA MET A 1 -26.24 15.57 4.06
C MET A 1 -27.03 16.43 5.04
N LYS A 2 -26.48 16.70 6.23
CA LYS A 2 -27.07 17.42 7.39
C LYS A 2 -28.06 16.64 8.29
N TYR A 3 -27.67 15.49 8.86
CA TYR A 3 -28.24 14.98 10.13
C TYR A 3 -27.34 13.99 10.90
N LYS A 4 -26.05 13.81 10.53
CA LYS A 4 -25.14 12.85 11.20
C LYS A 4 -24.28 13.41 12.35
N SER A 5 -24.36 14.70 12.69
CA SER A 5 -23.38 15.32 13.64
C SER A 5 -23.82 15.39 15.11
N ILE A 6 -24.92 14.74 15.52
CA ILE A 6 -25.41 14.85 16.91
C ILE A 6 -25.47 13.49 17.62
N LEU A 7 -25.65 12.38 16.90
CA LEU A 7 -25.78 11.05 17.50
C LEU A 7 -24.44 10.38 17.84
N GLY A 8 -23.33 10.76 17.19
CA GLY A 8 -21.98 10.25 17.53
C GLY A 8 -21.39 10.82 18.83
N ILE A 9 -21.89 11.96 19.30
CA ILE A 9 -21.34 12.66 20.47
C ILE A 9 -21.89 12.06 21.79
N ALA A 10 -23.07 11.46 21.76
CA ALA A 10 -23.66 10.81 22.94
C ALA A 10 -22.94 9.52 23.36
N ALA A 11 -22.18 8.89 22.45
CA ALA A 11 -21.41 7.67 22.72
C ALA A 11 -20.08 7.94 23.46
N LEU A 12 -19.62 9.19 23.55
CA LEU A 12 -18.32 9.56 24.11
C LEU A 12 -18.35 9.91 25.61
N GLY A 13 -19.51 9.92 26.27
CA GLY A 13 -19.59 10.24 27.71
C GLY A 13 -19.10 11.65 28.11
N VAL A 14 -18.81 12.53 27.14
CA VAL A 14 -18.31 13.88 27.36
C VAL A 14 -19.51 14.83 27.55
N SER A 15 -19.54 15.53 28.68
CA SER A 15 -20.52 16.61 28.93
C SER A 15 -20.49 17.66 27.81
N LEU A 16 -21.66 18.07 27.33
CA LEU A 16 -21.86 19.16 26.36
C LEU A 16 -21.16 20.48 26.75
N SER A 17 -20.82 20.68 28.03
CA SER A 17 -20.08 21.85 28.51
C SER A 17 -18.60 21.88 28.10
N VAL A 18 -18.00 20.72 27.77
CA VAL A 18 -16.56 20.58 27.45
C VAL A 18 -16.27 20.88 25.97
N LEU A 19 -17.26 20.77 25.10
CA LEU A 19 -17.13 21.02 23.66
C LEU A 19 -17.13 22.51 23.29
N GLY A 20 -17.46 23.40 24.22
CA GLY A 20 -17.45 24.87 24.04
C GLY A 20 -16.31 25.60 24.75
N ALA A 21 -15.42 24.86 25.42
CA ALA A 21 -14.26 25.42 26.13
C ALA A 21 -13.19 25.90 25.13
N ASN A 22 -12.68 27.12 25.33
CA ASN A 22 -11.70 27.73 24.43
C ASN A 22 -10.27 27.69 25.00
N THR A 23 -10.08 27.18 26.21
CA THR A 23 -8.79 27.10 26.91
C THR A 23 -8.54 25.72 27.51
N LEU A 24 -7.26 25.41 27.78
CA LEU A 24 -6.86 24.15 28.41
C LEU A 24 -7.41 24.05 29.84
N GLU A 25 -7.45 25.17 30.56
CA GLU A 25 -7.97 25.29 31.92
C GLU A 25 -9.45 24.92 32.02
N GLU A 26 -10.26 25.40 31.08
CA GLU A 26 -11.70 25.10 31.03
C GLU A 26 -11.94 23.63 30.66
N ARG A 27 -11.12 23.09 29.75
CA ARG A 27 -11.34 21.78 29.16
C ARG A 27 -10.76 20.63 29.98
N TYR A 28 -9.59 20.84 30.59
CA TYR A 28 -8.81 19.83 31.31
C TYR A 28 -8.32 20.34 32.68
N PRO A 29 -9.21 20.81 33.57
CA PRO A 29 -8.81 21.44 34.84
C PRO A 29 -7.94 20.56 35.74
N LEU A 30 -7.93 19.24 35.56
CA LEU A 30 -7.13 18.29 36.34
C LEU A 30 -5.69 18.12 35.81
N ALA A 31 -5.36 18.73 34.65
CA ALA A 31 -4.07 18.61 33.98
C ALA A 31 -3.22 19.90 34.05
N GLU A 32 -3.50 20.81 35.00
CA GLU A 32 -2.86 22.13 35.08
C GLU A 32 -1.32 22.09 35.15
N GLY A 33 -0.75 21.04 35.75
CA GLY A 33 0.69 20.89 35.96
C GLY A 33 1.53 20.78 34.68
N VAL A 34 0.91 20.56 33.52
CA VAL A 34 1.61 20.41 32.23
C VAL A 34 1.26 21.49 31.20
N PHE A 35 0.41 22.47 31.53
CA PHE A 35 -0.04 23.48 30.57
C PHE A 35 1.09 24.36 30.03
N GLU A 36 2.07 24.70 30.86
CA GLU A 36 3.25 25.45 30.41
C GLU A 36 4.07 24.66 29.39
N GLU A 37 4.13 23.34 29.52
CA GLU A 37 4.83 22.48 28.55
C GLU A 37 4.04 22.35 27.25
N ILE A 38 2.72 22.18 27.34
CA ILE A 38 1.82 22.11 26.18
C ILE A 38 1.90 23.40 25.35
N ARG A 39 1.93 24.58 25.99
CA ARG A 39 2.02 25.88 25.29
C ARG A 39 3.31 26.09 24.52
N LYS A 40 4.37 25.33 24.82
CA LYS A 40 5.59 25.34 24.00
C LYS A 40 5.34 24.73 22.62
N SER A 41 4.23 24.00 22.44
CA SER A 41 3.79 23.41 21.18
C SER A 41 2.36 23.83 20.81
N PRO A 42 2.19 24.88 20.00
CA PRO A 42 0.89 25.27 19.46
C PRO A 42 0.22 24.16 18.65
N LEU A 43 0.99 23.19 18.15
CA LEU A 43 0.47 22.00 17.47
C LEU A 43 -0.28 21.08 18.45
N ILE A 44 0.38 20.70 19.54
CA ILE A 44 -0.21 19.82 20.57
C ILE A 44 -1.36 20.52 21.30
N GLU A 45 -1.18 21.80 21.63
CA GLU A 45 -2.25 22.61 22.24
C GLU A 45 -3.53 22.58 21.39
N ARG A 46 -3.40 22.71 20.07
CA ARG A 46 -4.56 22.64 19.17
C ARG A 46 -5.20 21.27 19.09
N ALA A 47 -4.41 20.21 18.99
CA ALA A 47 -4.96 18.85 19.00
C ALA A 47 -5.73 18.55 20.31
N LEU A 48 -5.30 19.15 21.43
CA LEU A 48 -6.02 19.04 22.71
C LEU A 48 -7.30 19.89 22.76
N LEU A 49 -7.28 21.09 22.19
CA LEU A 49 -8.43 22.01 22.14
C LEU A 49 -9.45 21.66 21.06
N ASP A 50 -9.09 20.82 20.09
CA ASP A 50 -9.93 20.40 18.99
C ASP A 50 -9.66 18.92 18.63
N PRO A 51 -10.49 17.98 19.12
CA PRO A 51 -10.32 16.55 18.87
C PRO A 51 -10.37 16.18 17.40
N GLU A 52 -11.02 17.00 16.57
CA GLU A 52 -11.14 16.80 15.13
C GLU A 52 -10.00 17.47 14.36
N TYR A 53 -9.01 18.05 15.05
CA TYR A 53 -7.93 18.77 14.39
C TYR A 53 -7.09 17.88 13.48
N LEU A 54 -6.62 16.73 14.00
CA LEU A 54 -5.81 15.77 13.25
C LEU A 54 -6.66 14.96 12.25
N PRO A 55 -7.88 14.47 12.59
CA PRO A 55 -8.78 13.86 11.61
C PRO A 55 -9.07 14.74 10.39
N ARG A 56 -9.27 16.05 10.58
CA ARG A 56 -9.58 16.98 9.47
C ARG A 56 -8.40 17.34 8.57
N LEU A 57 -7.19 16.82 8.83
CA LEU A 57 -6.06 17.04 7.94
C LEU A 57 -6.25 16.41 6.55
N GLU A 58 -7.24 15.53 6.37
CA GLU A 58 -7.65 15.03 5.05
C GLU A 58 -8.31 16.10 4.19
N GLU A 59 -8.86 17.16 4.79
CA GLU A 59 -9.42 18.28 4.04
C GLU A 59 -8.28 19.13 3.45
N PRO A 60 -8.19 19.28 2.12
CA PRO A 60 -7.09 20.01 1.50
C PRO A 60 -6.94 21.46 1.98
N ALA A 61 -8.03 22.08 2.43
CA ALA A 61 -8.01 23.43 2.99
C ALA A 61 -7.35 23.47 4.37
N VAL A 62 -7.63 22.48 5.24
CA VAL A 62 -7.06 22.37 6.59
C VAL A 62 -5.57 22.02 6.48
N GLU A 63 -5.23 21.08 5.61
CA GLU A 63 -3.84 20.69 5.34
C GLU A 63 -3.01 21.89 4.86
N ARG A 64 -3.50 22.65 3.86
CA ARG A 64 -2.82 23.86 3.38
C ARG A 64 -2.64 24.91 4.48
N ALA A 65 -3.65 25.09 5.34
CA ALA A 65 -3.55 26.01 6.46
C ALA A 65 -2.53 25.55 7.51
N LEU A 66 -2.44 24.24 7.78
CA LEU A 66 -1.42 23.65 8.65
C LEU A 66 -0.02 23.86 8.07
N ARG A 67 0.19 23.61 6.76
CA ARG A 67 1.48 23.81 6.08
C ARG A 67 2.05 25.21 6.30
N SER A 68 1.22 26.23 6.12
CA SER A 68 1.62 27.63 6.34
C SER A 68 2.05 27.91 7.79
N ARG A 69 1.53 27.16 8.76
CA ARG A 69 1.84 27.33 10.19
C ARG A 69 3.10 26.55 10.59
N LEU A 70 3.29 25.36 10.04
CA LEU A 70 4.49 24.54 10.23
C LEU A 70 5.76 25.19 9.67
N ALA A 71 5.62 26.18 8.79
CA ALA A 71 6.73 27.04 8.37
C ALA A 71 7.32 27.89 9.52
N ASP A 72 6.52 28.19 10.56
CA ASP A 72 7.01 28.85 11.77
C ASP A 72 7.56 27.81 12.73
N ALA A 73 8.85 27.96 13.06
CA ALA A 73 9.54 27.02 13.92
C ALA A 73 8.92 26.88 15.32
N ARG A 74 8.21 27.89 15.83
CA ARG A 74 7.49 27.81 17.10
C ARG A 74 6.35 26.80 17.06
N PHE A 75 5.76 26.55 15.88
CA PHE A 75 4.64 25.62 15.73
C PHE A 75 5.07 24.15 15.77
N ARG A 76 6.34 23.87 15.46
CA ARG A 76 6.96 22.52 15.46
C ARG A 76 7.73 22.19 16.75
N ARG A 77 7.78 23.10 17.72
CA ARG A 77 8.48 22.87 18.99
C ARG A 77 7.69 21.92 19.87
N PHE A 78 8.34 20.91 20.42
CA PHE A 78 7.82 20.09 21.51
C PHE A 78 9.03 19.43 22.22
N GLY A 79 9.21 19.71 23.51
CA GLY A 79 10.44 19.37 24.24
C GLY A 79 11.60 20.34 23.99
N ASP A 80 12.83 19.80 23.88
CA ASP A 80 14.07 20.52 23.53
C ASP A 80 13.90 21.12 22.12
N GLY A 81 13.91 22.46 22.01
CA GLY A 81 13.49 23.25 20.84
C GLY A 81 14.37 23.15 19.59
N ARG A 82 14.93 21.97 19.33
CA ARG A 82 15.62 21.65 18.09
C ARG A 82 14.69 21.56 16.91
N SER A 83 15.31 21.74 15.78
CA SER A 83 14.68 21.75 14.50
C SER A 83 14.34 20.38 13.97
N VAL A 84 13.18 20.34 13.37
CA VAL A 84 12.54 19.10 13.02
C VAL A 84 12.13 19.21 11.56
N ARG A 85 12.46 18.20 10.74
CA ARG A 85 11.78 18.05 9.45
C ARG A 85 10.36 17.67 9.74
N VAL A 86 9.41 18.42 9.18
CA VAL A 86 8.01 18.07 9.29
C VAL A 86 7.57 17.35 8.04
N GLU A 87 7.04 16.15 8.23
CA GLU A 87 6.34 15.40 7.22
C GLU A 87 4.88 15.26 7.62
N LEU A 88 3.99 15.38 6.65
CA LEU A 88 2.58 15.06 6.83
C LEU A 88 2.34 13.67 6.25
N LEU A 89 2.07 12.71 7.14
CA LEU A 89 1.58 11.40 6.75
C LEU A 89 0.07 11.52 6.56
N GLN A 90 -0.40 11.21 5.36
CA GLN A 90 -1.83 11.15 5.13
C GLN A 90 -2.44 9.97 5.89
N GLY A 91 -3.69 10.15 6.30
CA GLY A 91 -4.47 9.11 6.97
C GLY A 91 -4.88 8.02 6.01
N THR A 92 -5.31 6.90 6.59
CA THR A 92 -5.71 5.68 5.90
C THR A 92 -7.04 5.18 6.41
N LEU A 93 -7.44 3.99 5.99
CA LEU A 93 -8.56 3.32 6.63
C LEU A 93 -8.40 3.13 8.15
N LEU A 94 -7.20 2.74 8.59
CA LEU A 94 -6.95 2.32 9.98
C LEU A 94 -6.23 3.38 10.80
N ASP A 95 -5.72 4.45 10.18
CA ASP A 95 -4.96 5.50 10.85
C ASP A 95 -5.49 6.87 10.47
N HIS A 96 -5.65 7.77 11.44
CA HIS A 96 -5.81 9.19 11.10
C HIS A 96 -4.52 9.77 10.50
N PRO A 97 -4.61 10.89 9.74
CA PRO A 97 -3.40 11.59 9.32
C PRO A 97 -2.52 11.95 10.50
N ALA A 98 -1.21 11.92 10.28
CA ALA A 98 -0.23 12.18 11.30
C ALA A 98 0.79 13.23 10.85
N ILE A 99 1.36 13.91 11.83
CA ILE A 99 2.41 14.90 11.65
C ILE A 99 3.68 14.28 12.23
N VAL A 100 4.66 14.04 11.37
CA VAL A 100 5.94 13.48 11.75
C VAL A 100 6.91 14.61 11.96
N LEU A 101 7.48 14.61 13.15
CA LEU A 101 8.55 15.48 13.60
C LEU A 101 9.85 14.67 13.57
N GLU A 102 10.64 14.79 12.50
CA GLU A 102 11.92 14.08 12.34
C GLU A 102 13.11 14.84 12.93
N TYR A 103 13.79 14.20 13.89
CA TYR A 103 15.03 14.71 14.49
C TYR A 103 16.23 14.10 13.76
N GLN A 104 16.98 14.93 13.04
CA GLN A 104 18.09 14.53 12.17
C GLN A 104 19.36 14.17 12.95
N THR A 105 20.26 13.38 12.35
CA THR A 105 21.56 12.97 12.91
C THR A 105 22.49 14.16 13.20
N ASP A 106 23.39 14.01 14.18
CA ASP A 106 24.40 15.00 14.58
C ASP A 106 25.26 15.42 13.38
N TRP A 107 25.35 16.73 13.13
CA TRP A 107 26.09 17.28 11.99
C TRP A 107 27.59 16.91 12.02
N LYS A 108 28.12 16.57 13.19
CA LYS A 108 29.52 16.16 13.37
C LYS A 108 29.84 14.77 12.80
N GLU A 109 28.81 13.97 12.53
CA GLU A 109 28.95 12.59 12.02
C GLU A 109 29.03 12.55 10.49
N PHE A 110 28.77 13.66 9.79
CA PHE A 110 28.89 13.71 8.33
C PHE A 110 30.36 13.72 7.92
N THR A 111 30.79 12.67 7.24
CA THR A 111 32.17 12.54 6.73
C THR A 111 32.39 13.32 5.43
N SER A 112 31.30 13.69 4.75
CA SER A 112 31.29 14.51 3.56
C SER A 112 30.02 15.36 3.53
N LEU A 113 30.03 16.46 2.78
CA LEU A 113 28.78 17.16 2.53
C LEU A 113 27.96 16.39 1.48
N PRO A 114 26.62 16.33 1.56
CA PRO A 114 25.80 15.46 0.70
C PRO A 114 25.92 15.75 -0.81
N SER A 115 25.20 15.09 -1.72
CA SER A 115 25.11 15.52 -3.13
C SER A 115 24.04 16.60 -3.32
N GLY A 116 24.39 17.75 -3.92
CA GLY A 116 23.50 18.92 -4.04
C GLY A 116 22.14 18.57 -4.66
N GLY A 117 21.04 19.03 -4.06
CA GLY A 117 19.68 18.87 -4.59
C GLY A 117 19.05 20.21 -4.99
N PRO A 118 17.93 20.21 -5.73
CA PRO A 118 17.18 21.43 -6.04
C PRO A 118 16.74 22.15 -4.76
N GLN A 119 16.62 23.48 -4.82
CA GLN A 119 16.14 24.28 -3.70
C GLN A 119 14.68 23.92 -3.41
N GLN A 120 14.43 23.35 -2.23
CA GLN A 120 13.07 23.04 -1.78
C GLN A 120 12.30 24.35 -1.49
N LYS A 121 11.13 24.52 -2.11
CA LYS A 121 10.30 25.74 -1.99
C LYS A 121 9.26 25.66 -0.87
N ASP A 122 8.99 24.47 -0.33
CA ASP A 122 8.01 24.20 0.74
C ASP A 122 8.71 23.54 1.94
N PRO A 123 8.63 24.10 3.17
CA PRO A 123 9.24 23.51 4.37
C PRO A 123 8.54 22.25 4.89
N VAL A 124 7.35 21.89 4.38
CA VAL A 124 6.57 20.72 4.81
C VAL A 124 6.53 19.69 3.68
N MET A 125 7.18 18.54 3.84
CA MET A 125 7.16 17.49 2.81
C MET A 125 5.88 16.65 2.89
N LEU A 126 5.35 16.27 1.71
CA LEU A 126 4.49 15.07 1.53
C LEU A 126 5.30 14.11 0.67
N GLY A 127 5.64 12.92 1.18
CA GLY A 127 5.96 11.73 0.38
C GLY A 127 7.17 11.77 -0.57
N ASN A 128 8.08 10.82 -0.32
CA ASN A 128 9.11 10.24 -1.21
C ASN A 128 9.86 11.12 -2.21
N GLY A 129 11.01 11.61 -1.75
CA GLY A 129 12.13 11.93 -2.63
C GLY A 129 13.46 11.79 -1.90
N ARG A 130 14.44 11.13 -2.54
CA ARG A 130 15.87 11.10 -2.14
C ARG A 130 16.54 12.49 -2.16
N ASP A 131 15.76 13.54 -2.34
CA ASP A 131 16.22 14.84 -2.81
C ASP A 131 16.21 15.89 -1.71
N SER A 132 17.26 15.93 -0.88
CA SER A 132 17.97 17.17 -0.43
C SER A 132 18.47 17.11 1.02
N ALA A 133 19.43 16.23 1.29
CA ALA A 133 20.16 16.23 2.57
C ALA A 133 20.83 17.59 2.91
N TRP A 134 21.02 18.49 1.93
CA TRP A 134 21.67 19.81 2.12
C TRP A 134 20.83 20.88 2.78
N ASN A 135 19.58 21.08 2.32
CA ASN A 135 18.73 22.13 2.91
C ASN A 135 18.17 21.67 4.27
N ARG A 136 18.12 20.37 4.52
CA ARG A 136 17.30 19.75 5.58
C ARG A 136 18.03 19.58 6.91
N THR A 137 19.31 19.24 6.87
CA THR A 137 20.11 19.06 8.09
C THR A 137 20.54 20.41 8.70
N PHE A 138 20.71 21.45 7.87
CA PHE A 138 21.45 22.65 8.27
C PHE A 138 20.58 23.91 8.41
N TYR A 139 19.53 24.10 7.60
CA TYR A 139 18.48 25.12 7.87
C TYR A 139 17.47 24.63 8.90
N GLY A 140 17.41 23.31 9.09
CA GLY A 140 16.77 22.73 10.26
C GLY A 140 17.37 23.40 11.47
N GLY A 141 18.64 23.08 11.80
CA GLY A 141 19.24 23.28 13.12
C GLY A 141 19.21 24.66 13.76
N THR A 142 18.78 25.71 13.09
CA THR A 142 18.75 27.06 13.65
C THR A 142 17.63 27.92 13.07
N ASP A 143 16.92 28.63 13.95
CA ASP A 143 15.92 29.64 13.57
C ASP A 143 16.53 31.06 13.52
N ASP A 144 17.85 31.18 13.66
CA ASP A 144 18.56 32.46 13.67
C ASP A 144 18.68 33.02 12.23
N PRO A 145 18.08 34.19 11.93
CA PRO A 145 18.10 34.76 10.58
C PRO A 145 19.50 35.04 10.05
N ASP A 146 20.45 35.41 10.93
CA ASP A 146 21.83 35.67 10.56
C ASP A 146 22.56 34.36 10.24
N ALA A 147 22.23 33.29 10.98
CA ALA A 147 22.73 31.95 10.67
C ALA A 147 22.22 31.48 9.30
N LEU A 148 20.92 31.62 9.04
CA LEU A 148 20.30 31.24 7.76
C LEU A 148 20.95 31.97 6.58
N ALA A 149 21.12 33.30 6.69
CA ALA A 149 21.78 34.11 5.67
C ALA A 149 23.26 33.70 5.47
N ALA A 150 23.98 33.38 6.55
CA ALA A 150 25.37 32.96 6.48
C ALA A 150 25.54 31.59 5.82
N PHE A 151 24.66 30.62 6.12
CA PHE A 151 24.64 29.32 5.45
C PHE A 151 24.25 29.45 3.97
N GLU A 152 23.25 30.30 3.63
CA GLU A 152 22.86 30.59 2.25
C GLU A 152 24.01 31.14 1.40
N ALA A 153 24.72 32.14 1.93
CA ALA A 153 25.85 32.75 1.25
C ALA A 153 26.96 31.72 0.96
N LEU A 154 27.33 30.92 1.97
CA LEU A 154 28.33 29.87 1.81
C LEU A 154 27.91 28.82 0.77
N LEU A 155 26.62 28.44 0.75
CA LEU A 155 26.09 27.49 -0.21
C LEU A 155 26.07 28.03 -1.64
N GLN A 156 25.73 29.30 -1.82
CA GLN A 156 25.76 29.97 -3.13
C GLN A 156 27.17 29.97 -3.72
N GLU A 157 28.18 30.33 -2.92
CA GLU A 157 29.59 30.27 -3.33
C GLU A 157 30.02 28.84 -3.74
N ARG A 158 29.54 27.82 -3.01
CA ARG A 158 29.88 26.42 -3.29
C ARG A 158 29.20 25.87 -4.54
N ARG A 159 28.01 26.37 -4.92
CA ARG A 159 27.36 26.03 -6.20
C ARG A 159 28.20 26.46 -7.40
N GLU A 160 29.02 27.50 -7.24
CA GLU A 160 29.91 28.02 -8.27
C GLU A 160 31.25 27.26 -8.33
N ALA A 161 31.58 26.44 -7.32
CA ALA A 161 32.78 25.62 -7.29
C ALA A 161 32.72 24.43 -8.30
N PRO A 162 33.89 23.91 -8.77
CA PRO A 162 33.96 22.71 -9.60
C PRO A 162 33.29 21.49 -8.94
N SER A 163 32.58 20.67 -9.72
CA SER A 163 31.76 19.54 -9.24
C SER A 163 32.54 18.56 -8.35
N ASN A 164 33.81 18.30 -8.67
CA ASN A 164 34.71 17.44 -7.92
C ASN A 164 35.18 18.02 -6.56
N LYS A 165 34.77 19.23 -6.18
CA LYS A 165 35.07 19.84 -4.87
C LYS A 165 33.84 20.09 -4.02
N ARG A 166 32.62 19.91 -4.56
CA ARG A 166 31.36 20.25 -3.87
C ARG A 166 31.03 19.35 -2.68
N HIS A 167 31.57 18.14 -2.62
CA HIS A 167 31.32 17.14 -1.58
C HIS A 167 32.31 17.23 -0.38
N LEU A 168 33.41 17.99 -0.51
CA LEU A 168 34.40 18.13 0.55
C LEU A 168 33.89 19.05 1.66
N MET A 169 33.99 18.64 2.93
CA MET A 169 33.61 19.46 4.09
C MET A 169 34.37 20.80 4.09
N ASP A 170 33.65 21.92 4.25
CA ASP A 170 34.25 23.28 4.30
C ASP A 170 34.56 23.65 5.76
N GLU A 171 35.76 24.13 6.07
CA GLU A 171 36.06 24.61 7.42
C GLU A 171 35.17 25.81 7.83
N ARG A 172 34.74 26.64 6.87
CA ARG A 172 33.80 27.74 7.14
C ARG A 172 32.42 27.20 7.52
N PHE A 173 32.04 26.05 6.95
CA PHE A 173 30.81 25.37 7.32
C PHE A 173 30.88 24.87 8.76
N VAL A 174 31.97 24.19 9.14
CA VAL A 174 32.16 23.71 10.52
C VAL A 174 32.05 24.85 11.53
N LYS A 175 32.66 26.01 11.24
CA LYS A 175 32.57 27.21 12.10
C LYS A 175 31.16 27.77 12.24
N LEU A 176 30.39 27.79 11.14
CA LEU A 176 28.98 28.20 11.20
C LEU A 176 28.16 27.18 12.00
N ALA A 177 28.41 25.88 11.81
CA ALA A 177 27.75 24.81 12.53
C ALA A 177 28.01 24.88 14.04
N GLU A 178 29.26 25.04 14.47
CA GLU A 178 29.63 25.20 15.87
C GLU A 178 29.06 26.47 16.52
N LYS A 179 28.90 27.53 15.72
CA LYS A 179 28.38 28.82 16.21
C LYS A 179 26.87 28.82 16.36
N TYR A 180 26.15 28.23 15.40
CA TYR A 180 24.72 28.46 15.22
C TYR A 180 23.85 27.22 15.40
N LEU A 181 24.42 26.01 15.36
CA LEU A 181 23.66 24.77 15.56
C LEU A 181 23.77 24.30 17.02
N PRO A 182 22.69 23.75 17.59
CA PRO A 182 22.66 23.18 18.93
C PRO A 182 23.73 22.10 19.16
N THR A 183 24.31 22.10 20.36
CA THR A 183 25.39 21.16 20.76
C THR A 183 24.92 20.08 21.71
N THR A 184 23.72 20.19 22.27
CA THR A 184 23.16 19.19 23.19
C THR A 184 23.06 17.83 22.45
N PRO A 185 23.31 16.68 23.09
CA PRO A 185 23.21 15.38 22.42
C PRO A 185 21.77 15.04 21.99
N LEU A 186 21.59 14.34 20.88
CA LEU A 186 20.26 13.91 20.40
C LEU A 186 19.61 12.86 21.30
N SER A 187 20.41 12.03 21.97
CA SER A 187 19.94 11.08 22.99
C SER A 187 19.28 11.80 24.17
N GLU A 188 19.78 12.98 24.53
CA GLU A 188 19.20 13.81 25.59
C GLU A 188 17.89 14.46 25.14
N VAL A 189 17.79 14.92 23.88
CA VAL A 189 16.50 15.38 23.28
C VAL A 189 15.46 14.30 23.41
N ARG A 190 15.80 13.10 22.94
CA ARG A 190 14.89 11.97 22.88
C ARG A 190 14.37 11.66 24.28
N GLN A 191 15.27 11.65 25.27
CA GLN A 191 14.91 11.42 26.66
C GLN A 191 13.95 12.51 27.19
N ASN A 192 14.26 13.79 26.94
CA ASN A 192 13.38 14.91 27.33
C ASN A 192 11.99 14.81 26.69
N VAL A 193 11.91 14.38 25.43
CA VAL A 193 10.62 14.15 24.74
C VAL A 193 9.84 13.01 25.41
N VAL A 194 10.48 11.89 25.74
CA VAL A 194 9.85 10.77 26.46
C VAL A 194 9.30 11.25 27.81
N GLU A 195 10.12 11.91 28.62
CA GLU A 195 9.72 12.41 29.95
C GLU A 195 8.55 13.40 29.86
N THR A 196 8.53 14.23 28.81
CA THR A 196 7.41 15.13 28.54
C THR A 196 6.12 14.35 28.24
N ILE A 197 6.20 13.30 27.41
CA ILE A 197 5.03 12.47 27.10
C ILE A 197 4.54 11.73 28.35
N GLU A 198 5.44 11.20 29.18
CA GLU A 198 5.09 10.53 30.44
C GLU A 198 4.39 11.50 31.42
N ALA A 199 4.86 12.74 31.51
CA ALA A 199 4.21 13.79 32.29
C ALA A 199 2.80 14.10 31.76
N LEU A 200 2.61 14.15 30.43
CA LEU A 200 1.28 14.30 29.82
C LEU A 200 0.38 13.11 30.16
N VAL A 201 0.88 11.87 30.08
CA VAL A 201 0.11 10.66 30.41
C VAL A 201 -0.39 10.71 31.85
N GLU A 202 0.48 11.05 32.82
CA GLU A 202 0.06 11.11 34.22
C GLU A 202 -0.94 12.25 34.47
N ALA A 203 -0.72 13.44 33.89
CA ALA A 203 -1.63 14.57 34.03
C ALA A 203 -3.00 14.33 33.37
N PHE A 204 -3.03 13.63 32.23
CA PHE A 204 -4.26 13.33 31.48
C PHE A 204 -4.89 11.97 31.84
N LYS A 205 -4.33 11.23 32.80
CA LYS A 205 -4.85 9.95 33.27
C LYS A 205 -6.34 9.98 33.67
N PRO A 206 -6.87 11.04 34.34
CA PRO A 206 -8.30 11.15 34.62
C PRO A 206 -9.18 11.24 33.36
N TYR A 207 -8.59 11.57 32.22
CA TYR A 207 -9.23 11.68 30.91
C TYR A 207 -8.94 10.47 29.99
N GLY A 208 -8.40 9.38 30.55
CA GLY A 208 -8.15 8.13 29.82
C GLY A 208 -6.78 8.03 29.14
N ALA A 209 -5.83 8.91 29.47
CA ALA A 209 -4.47 8.80 28.96
C ALA A 209 -3.75 7.56 29.48
N GLN A 210 -2.96 6.92 28.61
CA GLN A 210 -2.18 5.73 28.92
C GLN A 210 -1.02 5.52 27.95
N THR A 211 0.05 4.91 28.43
CA THR A 211 1.10 4.34 27.56
C THR A 211 0.55 3.12 26.81
N LEU A 212 0.88 3.00 25.53
CA LEU A 212 0.42 1.91 24.68
C LEU A 212 1.31 0.67 24.89
N ALA A 213 0.69 -0.49 25.05
CA ALA A 213 1.41 -1.76 25.12
C ALA A 213 2.02 -2.16 23.77
N ALA A 214 1.36 -1.80 22.67
CA ALA A 214 1.80 -2.08 21.30
C ALA A 214 1.67 -0.79 20.44
N PRO A 215 2.70 0.07 20.41
CA PRO A 215 2.67 1.30 19.61
C PRO A 215 2.80 1.03 18.10
N GLU A 216 1.78 1.35 17.32
CA GLU A 216 1.69 0.97 15.87
C GLU A 216 2.64 1.75 14.93
N LEU A 217 3.11 2.92 15.37
CA LEU A 217 3.92 3.83 14.56
C LEU A 217 5.36 4.00 15.08
N GLY A 218 5.76 3.23 16.10
CA GLY A 218 7.08 3.38 16.70
C GLY A 218 7.37 2.34 17.78
N ASN A 219 8.44 2.55 18.54
CA ASN A 219 8.85 1.69 19.65
C ASN A 219 8.43 2.22 21.03
N TYR A 220 7.81 3.40 21.07
CA TYR A 220 7.10 3.94 22.21
C TYR A 220 5.86 4.69 21.73
N GLY A 221 4.78 4.68 22.50
CA GLY A 221 3.59 5.44 22.18
C GLY A 221 2.67 5.64 23.36
N ALA A 222 1.90 6.72 23.31
CA ALA A 222 0.94 7.09 24.34
C ALA A 222 -0.34 7.65 23.72
N LYS A 223 -1.47 7.23 24.27
CA LYS A 223 -2.77 7.89 24.10
C LYS A 223 -2.84 9.02 25.13
N ILE A 224 -3.03 10.25 24.67
CA ILE A 224 -3.22 11.42 25.57
C ILE A 224 -4.72 11.72 25.72
N THR A 225 -5.45 11.70 24.60
CA THR A 225 -6.92 11.78 24.55
C THR A 225 -7.43 10.88 23.43
N GLU A 226 -8.75 10.80 23.21
CA GLU A 226 -9.31 10.09 22.04
C GLU A 226 -8.85 10.65 20.69
N GLY A 227 -8.47 11.94 20.62
CA GLY A 227 -8.07 12.61 19.39
C GLY A 227 -6.58 12.96 19.31
N LEU A 228 -5.76 12.51 20.28
CA LEU A 228 -4.32 12.79 20.32
C LEU A 228 -3.52 11.60 20.84
N TYR A 229 -2.67 11.10 19.95
CA TYR A 229 -1.69 10.05 20.19
C TYR A 229 -0.30 10.57 19.84
N LEU A 230 0.68 10.19 20.66
CA LEU A 230 2.08 10.55 20.47
C LEU A 230 2.91 9.27 20.37
N TYR A 231 3.68 9.13 19.31
CA TYR A 231 4.60 7.99 19.12
C TYR A 231 6.04 8.45 18.99
N ILE A 232 6.97 7.60 19.40
CA ILE A 232 8.40 7.75 19.15
C ILE A 232 8.88 6.55 18.35
N ARG A 233 9.59 6.81 17.25
CA ARG A 233 10.29 5.80 16.45
C ARG A 233 11.77 6.08 16.43
N ASP A 234 12.56 5.15 16.95
CA ASP A 234 14.02 5.25 16.99
C ASP A 234 14.70 4.65 15.77
N PHE A 235 15.85 5.21 15.42
CA PHE A 235 16.73 4.74 14.35
C PHE A 235 18.13 4.48 14.91
N PRO A 236 18.37 3.29 15.50
CA PRO A 236 19.59 3.02 16.26
C PRO A 236 20.83 3.04 15.38
N ARG A 237 21.94 3.59 15.89
CA ARG A 237 23.22 3.69 15.16
C ARG A 237 23.79 2.33 14.74
N SER A 238 23.46 1.27 15.46
CA SER A 238 23.92 -0.10 15.17
C SER A 238 23.15 -0.78 14.03
N ALA A 239 22.17 -0.10 13.42
CA ALA A 239 21.34 -0.67 12.37
C ALA A 239 22.18 -0.90 11.08
N PRO A 240 22.31 -2.15 10.58
CA PRO A 240 23.30 -2.54 9.56
C PRO A 240 23.14 -1.90 8.17
N THR A 241 22.04 -1.20 7.88
CA THR A 241 21.80 -0.48 6.62
C THR A 241 21.48 1.00 6.81
N ARG A 242 21.80 1.56 7.98
CA ARG A 242 21.62 2.98 8.27
C ARG A 242 22.63 3.84 7.51
N PHE A 243 22.17 4.91 6.87
CA PHE A 243 23.03 5.91 6.25
C PHE A 243 23.31 7.09 7.19
N GLU A 244 24.40 7.85 6.94
CA GLU A 244 24.76 9.04 7.74
C GLU A 244 23.65 10.11 7.78
N HIS A 245 22.76 10.12 6.79
CA HIS A 245 21.65 11.07 6.67
C HIS A 245 20.32 10.55 7.24
N ASP A 246 20.28 9.34 7.80
CA ASP A 246 19.06 8.84 8.43
C ASP A 246 18.75 9.63 9.71
N PRO A 247 17.47 9.79 10.06
CA PRO A 247 17.06 10.42 11.31
C PRO A 247 17.62 9.69 12.53
N PHE A 248 17.61 10.36 13.68
CA PHE A 248 17.94 9.75 14.98
C PHE A 248 16.67 9.18 15.64
N PHE A 249 15.58 9.95 15.66
CA PHE A 249 14.23 9.47 15.98
C PHE A 249 13.16 10.34 15.33
N TRP A 250 11.94 9.82 15.26
CA TRP A 250 10.72 10.56 14.94
C TRP A 250 9.85 10.72 16.17
N LEU A 251 9.25 11.89 16.33
CA LEU A 251 8.05 12.09 17.14
C LEU A 251 6.85 12.18 16.19
N ILE A 252 5.83 11.38 16.40
CA ILE A 252 4.67 11.30 15.50
C ILE A 252 3.44 11.75 16.28
N VAL A 253 2.79 12.81 15.81
CA VAL A 253 1.56 13.37 16.37
C VAL A 253 0.41 12.88 15.51
N SER A 254 -0.46 12.03 16.06
CA SER A 254 -1.51 11.35 15.32
C SER A 254 -2.87 11.49 16.00
N GLY A 255 -3.95 11.45 15.22
CA GLY A 255 -5.30 11.28 15.73
C GLY A 255 -5.57 9.89 16.31
N GLY A 256 -4.62 8.96 16.15
CA GLY A 256 -4.74 7.57 16.60
C GLY A 256 -5.31 6.64 15.54
N PRO A 257 -5.55 5.37 15.93
CA PRO A 257 -6.18 4.40 15.05
C PRO A 257 -7.65 4.77 14.79
N ARG A 258 -8.11 4.50 13.57
CA ARG A 258 -9.51 4.59 13.16
C ARG A 258 -10.22 3.29 13.48
N GLN A 259 -11.45 3.41 13.98
CA GLN A 259 -12.35 2.27 14.01
C GLN A 259 -12.87 2.02 12.60
N VAL A 260 -12.71 0.78 12.12
CA VAL A 260 -13.40 0.31 10.92
C VAL A 260 -14.90 0.47 11.15
N PRO A 261 -15.67 1.00 10.18
CA PRO A 261 -17.12 1.10 10.31
C PRO A 261 -17.72 -0.25 10.68
N ALA A 262 -18.54 -0.31 11.72
CA ALA A 262 -19.16 -1.55 12.17
C ALA A 262 -20.21 -2.09 11.18
N ASP A 263 -20.62 -1.26 10.22
CA ASP A 263 -21.60 -1.51 9.15
C ASP A 263 -20.93 -1.68 7.77
N PHE A 264 -19.63 -1.92 7.73
CA PHE A 264 -18.94 -2.19 6.46
C PHE A 264 -19.37 -3.53 5.88
N ILE A 265 -19.62 -3.54 4.57
CA ILE A 265 -19.91 -4.73 3.77
C ILE A 265 -18.70 -5.00 2.87
N PRO A 266 -18.14 -6.23 2.85
CA PRO A 266 -17.05 -6.62 1.96
C PRO A 266 -17.35 -6.29 0.49
N ALA A 267 -16.30 -6.14 -0.32
CA ALA A 267 -16.43 -5.81 -1.73
C ALA A 267 -17.28 -6.83 -2.49
N PHE A 268 -17.17 -8.08 -2.06
CA PHE A 268 -17.96 -9.25 -2.44
C PHE A 268 -17.75 -10.29 -1.33
N PRO A 269 -18.59 -11.34 -1.23
CA PRO A 269 -18.36 -12.44 -0.29
C PRO A 269 -16.97 -13.07 -0.47
N GLY A 270 -16.16 -13.02 0.58
CA GLY A 270 -14.76 -13.48 0.60
C GLY A 270 -13.72 -12.42 0.24
N ALA A 271 -14.11 -11.15 0.10
CA ALA A 271 -13.16 -10.04 -0.01
C ALA A 271 -12.55 -9.73 1.37
N GLU A 272 -11.23 -9.72 1.47
CA GLU A 272 -10.52 -9.49 2.73
C GLU A 272 -9.35 -8.50 2.58
N GLY A 273 -8.73 -8.13 3.71
CA GLY A 273 -7.60 -7.20 3.71
C GLY A 273 -7.98 -5.74 3.43
N PHE A 274 -6.96 -4.90 3.18
CA PHE A 274 -7.14 -3.45 3.04
C PHE A 274 -8.02 -3.01 1.86
N GLY A 275 -8.14 -3.82 0.82
CA GLY A 275 -9.00 -3.57 -0.34
C GLY A 275 -10.47 -3.99 -0.17
N ALA A 276 -10.82 -4.66 0.94
CA ALA A 276 -12.15 -5.24 1.13
C ALA A 276 -13.30 -4.22 1.14
N LEU A 277 -13.03 -2.93 1.33
CA LEU A 277 -14.03 -1.86 1.34
C LEU A 277 -14.44 -1.35 -0.04
N ALA A 278 -13.81 -1.83 -1.10
CA ALA A 278 -14.19 -1.44 -2.45
C ALA A 278 -15.66 -1.76 -2.69
N THR A 279 -16.43 -0.80 -3.20
CA THR A 279 -17.79 -1.06 -3.71
C THR A 279 -17.78 -1.24 -5.23
N GLY A 280 -16.68 -0.85 -5.89
CA GLY A 280 -16.55 -0.89 -7.34
C GLY A 280 -17.75 -0.26 -8.03
N GLY A 281 -18.34 -1.01 -8.96
CA GLY A 281 -19.52 -0.64 -9.74
C GLY A 281 -20.89 -0.91 -9.11
N ARG A 282 -20.98 -1.28 -7.82
CA ARG A 282 -22.23 -1.67 -7.14
C ARG A 282 -23.39 -0.72 -7.43
N GLY A 283 -24.53 -1.27 -7.83
CA GLY A 283 -25.75 -0.52 -8.17
C GLY A 283 -25.62 0.41 -9.38
N GLY A 284 -24.50 0.34 -10.10
CA GLY A 284 -24.18 1.19 -11.24
C GLY A 284 -24.69 0.65 -12.58
N GLN A 285 -24.06 1.11 -13.66
CA GLN A 285 -24.36 0.65 -15.01
C GLN A 285 -23.72 -0.69 -15.30
N VAL A 286 -24.44 -1.58 -15.96
CA VAL A 286 -23.89 -2.82 -16.52
C VAL A 286 -23.48 -2.58 -17.96
N ILE A 287 -22.23 -2.92 -18.29
CA ILE A 287 -21.63 -2.73 -19.61
C ILE A 287 -21.01 -4.06 -20.06
N TYR A 288 -21.34 -4.48 -21.28
CA TYR A 288 -20.70 -5.64 -21.91
C TYR A 288 -19.60 -5.20 -22.86
N VAL A 289 -18.39 -5.73 -22.67
CA VAL A 289 -17.35 -5.78 -23.71
C VAL A 289 -17.74 -6.87 -24.70
N THR A 290 -17.93 -6.49 -25.96
CA THR A 290 -18.51 -7.35 -27.02
C THR A 290 -17.53 -7.62 -28.16
N ASN A 291 -16.32 -7.09 -28.10
CA ASN A 291 -15.25 -7.38 -29.04
C ASN A 291 -13.88 -7.17 -28.39
N THR A 292 -12.86 -7.74 -29.03
CA THR A 292 -11.45 -7.65 -28.59
C THR A 292 -10.69 -6.49 -29.24
N ASN A 293 -11.38 -5.58 -29.94
CA ASN A 293 -10.71 -4.44 -30.56
C ASN A 293 -10.12 -3.52 -29.47
N PRO A 294 -8.98 -2.84 -29.75
CA PRO A 294 -8.33 -1.94 -28.80
C PRO A 294 -9.20 -0.74 -28.39
N ASP A 295 -10.14 -0.32 -29.24
CA ASP A 295 -10.95 0.88 -29.06
C ASP A 295 -12.24 0.80 -29.92
N GLY A 296 -13.15 1.73 -29.68
CA GLY A 296 -14.42 1.88 -30.38
C GLY A 296 -15.58 1.19 -29.68
N PRO A 297 -16.78 1.25 -30.29
CA PRO A 297 -18.00 0.70 -29.69
C PRO A 297 -17.85 -0.78 -29.29
N GLY A 298 -18.23 -1.10 -28.06
CA GLY A 298 -18.19 -2.43 -27.47
C GLY A 298 -16.79 -2.90 -27.02
N SER A 299 -15.77 -2.05 -27.08
CA SER A 299 -14.42 -2.36 -26.62
C SER A 299 -14.27 -2.20 -25.10
N LEU A 300 -13.22 -2.81 -24.53
CA LEU A 300 -12.84 -2.56 -23.13
C LEU A 300 -12.57 -1.08 -22.88
N LYS A 301 -11.88 -0.39 -23.81
CA LYS A 301 -11.52 1.01 -23.62
C LYS A 301 -12.75 1.92 -23.49
N GLU A 302 -13.79 1.71 -24.30
CA GLU A 302 -15.06 2.44 -24.16
C GLU A 302 -15.70 2.21 -22.77
N ALA A 303 -15.69 0.96 -22.28
CA ALA A 303 -16.21 0.64 -20.96
C ALA A 303 -15.39 1.33 -19.83
N LEU A 304 -14.07 1.40 -19.97
CA LEU A 304 -13.20 2.07 -19.01
C LEU A 304 -13.38 3.60 -18.99
N GLU A 305 -13.66 4.22 -20.15
CA GLU A 305 -13.87 5.66 -20.29
C GLU A 305 -15.29 6.11 -19.89
N THR A 306 -16.22 5.17 -19.74
CA THR A 306 -17.60 5.46 -19.32
C THR A 306 -17.64 6.04 -17.89
N GLN A 307 -18.40 7.12 -17.71
CA GLN A 307 -18.51 7.81 -16.42
C GLN A 307 -19.53 7.15 -15.49
N GLY A 308 -19.28 7.28 -14.19
CA GLY A 308 -20.14 6.76 -13.12
C GLY A 308 -19.85 5.32 -12.74
N ALA A 309 -20.50 4.86 -11.66
CA ALA A 309 -20.38 3.50 -11.16
C ALA A 309 -20.78 2.51 -12.26
N ARG A 310 -19.95 1.50 -12.48
CA ARG A 310 -20.21 0.49 -13.52
C ARG A 310 -19.56 -0.86 -13.26
N THR A 311 -20.29 -1.91 -13.60
CA THR A 311 -19.82 -3.29 -13.66
C THR A 311 -19.66 -3.68 -15.12
N VAL A 312 -18.43 -4.03 -15.49
CA VAL A 312 -18.05 -4.43 -16.84
C VAL A 312 -17.94 -5.95 -16.89
N LEU A 313 -18.77 -6.53 -17.75
CA LEU A 313 -18.82 -7.94 -18.05
C LEU A 313 -18.25 -8.17 -19.46
N PHE A 314 -17.76 -9.37 -19.72
CA PHE A 314 -17.22 -9.75 -21.02
C PHE A 314 -18.15 -10.72 -21.72
N ALA A 315 -18.64 -10.35 -22.91
CA ALA A 315 -19.45 -11.21 -23.77
C ALA A 315 -18.62 -11.95 -24.84
N VAL A 316 -17.30 -11.77 -24.81
CA VAL A 316 -16.33 -12.35 -25.74
C VAL A 316 -15.13 -12.94 -25.01
N SER A 317 -14.47 -13.89 -25.65
CA SER A 317 -13.19 -14.45 -25.22
C SER A 317 -12.04 -14.01 -26.11
N GLY A 318 -10.81 -14.11 -25.59
CA GLY A 318 -9.60 -13.90 -26.35
C GLY A 318 -8.72 -12.78 -25.80
N GLN A 319 -7.70 -12.43 -26.59
CA GLN A 319 -6.75 -11.39 -26.29
C GLN A 319 -7.28 -10.01 -26.70
N ILE A 320 -7.19 -9.04 -25.80
CA ILE A 320 -7.44 -7.62 -26.06
C ILE A 320 -6.07 -6.92 -26.13
N ASP A 321 -5.64 -6.58 -27.34
CA ASP A 321 -4.37 -5.91 -27.57
C ASP A 321 -4.48 -4.42 -27.28
N LEU A 322 -3.69 -3.92 -26.33
CA LEU A 322 -3.57 -2.51 -26.01
C LEU A 322 -2.29 -1.96 -26.66
N PRO A 323 -2.40 -1.11 -27.70
CA PRO A 323 -1.22 -0.62 -28.43
C PRO A 323 -0.35 0.35 -27.62
N ASP A 324 -0.96 1.04 -26.66
CA ASP A 324 -0.34 2.05 -25.78
C ASP A 324 -0.91 1.92 -24.36
N ASP A 325 -0.32 2.65 -23.41
CA ASP A 325 -0.80 2.73 -22.03
C ASP A 325 -2.29 3.15 -22.00
N THR A 326 -3.15 2.27 -21.48
CA THR A 326 -4.58 2.55 -21.30
C THR A 326 -4.85 2.91 -19.85
N TRP A 327 -5.41 4.08 -19.58
CA TRP A 327 -5.57 4.60 -18.22
C TRP A 327 -7.01 4.49 -17.73
N ILE A 328 -7.21 3.85 -16.59
CA ILE A 328 -8.45 3.91 -15.82
C ILE A 328 -8.49 5.26 -15.10
N THR A 329 -9.24 6.20 -15.67
CA THR A 329 -9.42 7.55 -15.11
C THR A 329 -10.81 7.76 -14.50
N GLN A 330 -11.74 6.83 -14.73
CA GLN A 330 -13.06 6.81 -14.13
C GLN A 330 -13.10 5.66 -13.10
N GLY A 331 -13.22 6.01 -11.81
CA GLY A 331 -13.31 5.06 -10.69
C GLY A 331 -14.67 4.39 -10.60
N ASP A 332 -14.99 3.82 -9.44
CA ASP A 332 -16.26 3.09 -9.19
C ASP A 332 -16.49 2.00 -10.27
N LEU A 333 -15.49 1.14 -10.43
CA LEU A 333 -15.39 0.19 -11.53
C LEU A 333 -15.24 -1.24 -11.02
N THR A 334 -16.08 -2.13 -11.51
CA THR A 334 -15.91 -3.58 -11.34
C THR A 334 -15.62 -4.22 -12.70
N LEU A 335 -14.53 -4.99 -12.84
CA LEU A 335 -14.21 -5.80 -14.01
C LEU A 335 -14.32 -7.28 -13.64
N ILE A 336 -15.18 -8.05 -14.31
CA ILE A 336 -15.37 -9.48 -14.03
C ILE A 336 -14.97 -10.33 -15.23
N GLY A 337 -13.70 -10.74 -15.27
CA GLY A 337 -13.14 -11.54 -16.35
C GLY A 337 -13.72 -12.95 -16.46
N TYR A 338 -14.23 -13.52 -15.36
CA TYR A 338 -14.84 -14.86 -15.39
C TYR A 338 -16.26 -14.90 -15.99
N THR A 339 -16.85 -13.76 -16.38
CA THR A 339 -18.06 -13.79 -17.23
C THR A 339 -17.73 -14.03 -18.70
N ALA A 340 -16.47 -13.85 -19.10
CA ALA A 340 -16.05 -14.11 -20.46
C ALA A 340 -16.30 -15.60 -20.80
N PRO A 341 -16.85 -15.92 -21.99
CA PRO A 341 -17.05 -17.30 -22.42
C PRO A 341 -15.70 -18.01 -22.69
N GLY A 342 -15.75 -19.32 -22.92
CA GLY A 342 -14.58 -20.10 -23.34
C GLY A 342 -13.45 -20.14 -22.30
N GLU A 343 -12.24 -19.75 -22.71
CA GLU A 343 -11.05 -19.68 -21.84
C GLU A 343 -10.90 -18.30 -21.16
N GLY A 344 -11.82 -17.37 -21.42
CA GLY A 344 -11.85 -16.04 -20.83
C GLY A 344 -11.10 -14.98 -21.64
N VAL A 345 -10.70 -13.89 -20.97
CA VAL A 345 -10.02 -12.74 -21.59
C VAL A 345 -8.59 -12.55 -21.08
N GLU A 346 -7.74 -12.00 -21.94
CA GLU A 346 -6.40 -11.54 -21.60
C GLU A 346 -6.20 -10.11 -22.07
N ILE A 347 -5.67 -9.25 -21.20
CA ILE A 347 -5.17 -7.93 -21.55
C ILE A 347 -3.72 -8.07 -21.99
N ASN A 348 -3.46 -7.83 -23.27
CA ASN A 348 -2.12 -7.78 -23.82
C ASN A 348 -1.64 -6.34 -23.96
N GLY A 349 -0.87 -5.89 -22.98
CA GLY A 349 -0.37 -4.52 -22.90
C GLY A 349 -0.53 -3.93 -21.50
N ARG A 350 -0.36 -2.61 -21.38
CA ARG A 350 -0.30 -1.94 -20.08
C ARG A 350 -1.61 -1.23 -19.72
N LEU A 351 -2.35 -1.80 -18.77
CA LEU A 351 -3.50 -1.15 -18.13
C LEU A 351 -3.02 -0.41 -16.87
N CYS A 352 -3.18 0.91 -16.85
CA CYS A 352 -2.70 1.80 -15.80
C CYS A 352 -3.88 2.36 -14.97
N MET A 353 -3.63 2.73 -13.72
CA MET A 353 -4.67 3.24 -12.81
C MET A 353 -4.42 4.69 -12.37
N ALA A 354 -5.46 5.51 -12.48
CA ALA A 354 -5.48 6.90 -11.99
C ALA A 354 -6.80 7.24 -11.27
N ALA A 355 -7.54 6.23 -10.81
CA ALA A 355 -8.81 6.36 -10.10
C ALA A 355 -8.97 5.28 -9.02
N SER A 356 -9.80 5.57 -8.02
CA SER A 356 -10.06 4.72 -6.84
C SER A 356 -11.33 3.89 -6.98
N ASN A 357 -11.58 3.03 -6.00
CA ASN A 357 -12.77 2.17 -5.88
C ASN A 357 -12.92 1.21 -7.06
N ILE A 358 -11.97 0.27 -7.15
CA ILE A 358 -11.86 -0.65 -8.28
C ILE A 358 -11.84 -2.10 -7.79
N ILE A 359 -12.68 -2.93 -8.38
CA ILE A 359 -12.71 -4.39 -8.20
C ILE A 359 -12.32 -5.03 -9.53
N MET A 360 -11.31 -5.90 -9.54
CA MET A 360 -10.96 -6.71 -10.71
C MET A 360 -10.91 -8.19 -10.32
N ARG A 361 -11.71 -9.01 -10.98
CA ARG A 361 -11.80 -10.44 -10.69
C ARG A 361 -11.64 -11.30 -11.94
N GLY A 362 -10.89 -12.38 -11.88
CA GLY A 362 -10.77 -13.33 -13.01
C GLY A 362 -10.09 -12.75 -14.26
N MET A 363 -9.30 -11.68 -14.12
CA MET A 363 -8.65 -11.00 -15.24
C MET A 363 -7.23 -11.54 -15.47
N ARG A 364 -6.76 -11.54 -16.73
CA ARG A 364 -5.37 -11.88 -17.08
C ARG A 364 -4.66 -10.66 -17.64
N PHE A 365 -3.47 -10.36 -17.12
CA PHE A 365 -2.63 -9.24 -17.53
C PHE A 365 -1.28 -9.77 -17.97
N ARG A 366 -0.97 -9.71 -19.27
CA ARG A 366 0.29 -10.21 -19.81
C ARG A 366 0.87 -9.22 -20.80
N LEU A 367 2.14 -8.85 -20.65
CA LEU A 367 2.80 -7.94 -21.58
C LEU A 367 3.60 -8.77 -22.59
N ARG A 368 3.03 -9.02 -23.77
CA ARG A 368 3.74 -9.78 -24.81
C ARG A 368 4.62 -8.84 -25.64
N PRO A 369 5.71 -9.35 -26.24
CA PRO A 369 6.52 -8.57 -27.18
C PRO A 369 5.67 -7.99 -28.32
N PRO A 370 6.00 -6.80 -28.84
CA PRO A 370 7.25 -6.07 -28.62
C PRO A 370 7.21 -5.07 -27.45
N MET A 371 6.16 -5.05 -26.62
CA MET A 371 6.03 -4.05 -25.56
C MET A 371 7.07 -4.26 -24.45
N VAL A 372 7.84 -3.20 -24.16
CA VAL A 372 8.88 -3.20 -23.11
C VAL A 372 8.50 -2.22 -22.00
N LYS A 373 7.75 -2.71 -21.00
CA LYS A 373 7.20 -1.93 -19.87
C LYS A 373 7.06 -2.80 -18.61
N ASP A 374 6.81 -2.13 -17.49
CA ASP A 374 6.19 -2.68 -16.28
C ASP A 374 4.74 -3.07 -16.59
N GLY A 375 4.22 -4.10 -15.93
CA GLY A 375 2.88 -4.65 -16.19
C GLY A 375 1.73 -3.68 -15.94
N MET A 376 1.95 -2.71 -15.04
CA MET A 376 0.98 -1.66 -14.71
C MET A 376 1.73 -0.39 -14.28
N SER A 377 1.11 0.78 -14.43
CA SER A 377 1.54 2.03 -13.80
C SER A 377 0.41 2.64 -13.02
N THR A 378 0.73 3.51 -12.07
CA THR A 378 -0.26 4.22 -11.29
C THR A 378 0.07 5.70 -11.14
N ARG A 379 -0.98 6.52 -11.00
CA ARG A 379 -0.88 7.96 -10.76
C ARG A 379 -1.89 8.42 -9.71
N GLY A 380 -1.45 9.29 -8.80
CA GLY A 380 -2.34 10.00 -7.89
C GLY A 380 -2.70 9.20 -6.64
N ARG A 381 -3.70 9.71 -5.91
CA ARG A 381 -4.17 9.09 -4.66
C ARG A 381 -5.19 8.00 -4.99
N LEU A 382 -4.85 6.75 -4.67
CA LEU A 382 -5.60 5.55 -5.01
C LEU A 382 -6.05 4.84 -3.74
N GLU A 383 -7.31 4.43 -3.67
CA GLU A 383 -7.93 3.84 -2.49
C GLU A 383 -8.93 2.76 -2.90
N ASN A 384 -9.15 1.78 -2.02
CA ASN A 384 -10.15 0.73 -2.17
C ASN A 384 -10.02 -0.02 -3.50
N ILE A 385 -8.90 -0.72 -3.66
CA ILE A 385 -8.62 -1.50 -4.87
C ILE A 385 -8.49 -2.98 -4.49
N ILE A 386 -9.17 -3.87 -5.20
CA ILE A 386 -9.02 -5.31 -4.99
C ILE A 386 -8.82 -6.04 -6.32
N PHE A 387 -7.78 -6.88 -6.33
CA PHE A 387 -7.56 -7.89 -7.34
C PHE A 387 -7.84 -9.25 -6.72
N ASP A 388 -8.77 -10.00 -7.30
CA ASP A 388 -9.15 -11.33 -6.85
C ASP A 388 -9.06 -12.31 -8.02
N HIS A 389 -8.42 -13.46 -7.83
CA HIS A 389 -8.31 -14.46 -8.90
C HIS A 389 -7.80 -13.90 -10.24
N CYS A 390 -6.84 -12.97 -10.20
CA CYS A 390 -6.21 -12.42 -11.40
C CYS A 390 -4.87 -13.10 -11.69
N SER A 391 -4.49 -13.18 -12.96
CA SER A 391 -3.20 -13.73 -13.39
C SER A 391 -2.32 -12.64 -14.00
N PHE A 392 -1.06 -12.58 -13.59
CA PHE A 392 -0.07 -11.62 -14.08
C PHE A 392 1.16 -12.34 -14.62
N ALA A 393 1.64 -12.00 -15.82
CA ALA A 393 2.88 -12.55 -16.36
C ALA A 393 3.55 -11.65 -17.42
N TYR A 394 4.78 -12.00 -17.79
CA TYR A 394 5.52 -11.51 -18.96
C TYR A 394 5.87 -10.01 -19.00
N ALA A 395 5.63 -9.25 -17.93
CA ALA A 395 6.22 -7.92 -17.81
C ALA A 395 7.74 -7.97 -18.02
N SER A 396 8.27 -7.00 -18.74
CA SER A 396 9.70 -6.90 -19.08
C SER A 396 10.49 -6.02 -18.11
N ASP A 397 9.77 -5.21 -17.34
CA ASP A 397 10.22 -4.55 -16.11
C ASP A 397 9.40 -5.16 -14.94
N GLU A 398 8.81 -4.40 -14.02
CA GLU A 398 8.09 -4.98 -12.89
C GLU A 398 6.74 -5.61 -13.26
N LEU A 399 6.41 -6.79 -12.73
CA LEU A 399 5.14 -7.48 -12.96
C LEU A 399 3.93 -6.63 -12.59
N LEU A 400 4.05 -5.95 -11.45
CA LEU A 400 3.07 -5.05 -10.89
C LEU A 400 3.83 -3.88 -10.28
N ARG A 401 3.45 -2.65 -10.63
CA ARG A 401 4.06 -1.45 -10.06
C ARG A 401 3.02 -0.56 -9.40
N MET A 402 2.94 -0.69 -8.09
CA MET A 402 2.03 0.05 -7.22
C MET A 402 2.84 0.81 -6.16
N ILE A 403 3.74 1.71 -6.59
CA ILE A 403 4.71 2.40 -5.70
C ILE A 403 4.42 3.88 -5.43
N GLY A 404 4.98 4.36 -4.32
CA GLY A 404 4.69 5.64 -3.69
C GLY A 404 5.48 6.88 -4.16
N GLY A 405 5.91 6.97 -5.42
CA GLY A 405 6.72 8.11 -5.91
C GLY A 405 5.90 9.31 -6.42
N GLU A 406 4.81 9.02 -7.13
CA GLU A 406 3.82 10.01 -7.63
C GLU A 406 2.37 9.61 -7.28
N SER A 407 2.24 8.49 -6.57
CA SER A 407 0.98 7.85 -6.22
C SER A 407 1.01 7.50 -4.74
N SER A 408 -0.16 7.34 -4.13
CA SER A 408 -0.25 6.85 -2.76
C SER A 408 -1.43 5.91 -2.67
N PHE A 409 -1.17 4.67 -2.29
CA PHE A 409 -2.19 3.65 -2.09
C PHE A 409 -2.63 3.64 -0.64
N TYR A 410 -3.91 3.93 -0.38
CA TYR A 410 -4.50 3.93 0.95
C TYR A 410 -5.48 2.78 1.16
N GLY A 411 -5.21 1.65 0.52
CA GLY A 411 -5.93 0.40 0.71
C GLY A 411 -6.03 -0.39 -0.57
N PHE A 412 -5.27 -1.48 -0.66
CA PHE A 412 -5.44 -2.46 -1.72
C PHE A 412 -5.36 -3.90 -1.19
N SER A 413 -6.02 -4.83 -1.86
CA SER A 413 -5.87 -6.26 -1.64
C SER A 413 -5.54 -6.97 -2.95
N ILE A 414 -4.58 -7.88 -2.89
CA ILE A 414 -4.31 -8.85 -3.95
C ILE A 414 -4.53 -10.21 -3.32
N GLN A 415 -5.59 -10.90 -3.76
CA GLN A 415 -6.04 -12.15 -3.17
C GLN A 415 -6.24 -13.24 -4.22
N TYR A 416 -5.88 -14.47 -3.89
CA TYR A 416 -6.06 -15.63 -4.76
C TYR A 416 -5.49 -15.47 -6.19
N CYS A 417 -4.53 -14.57 -6.37
CA CYS A 417 -3.93 -14.26 -7.68
C CYS A 417 -2.77 -15.21 -7.99
N LEU A 418 -2.51 -15.38 -9.29
CA LEU A 418 -1.30 -16.01 -9.82
C LEU A 418 -0.34 -14.92 -10.28
N LEU A 419 0.81 -14.82 -9.63
CA LEU A 419 1.88 -13.90 -9.98
C LEU A 419 3.00 -14.72 -10.62
N GLY A 420 2.95 -14.82 -11.95
CA GLY A 420 3.86 -15.61 -12.77
C GLY A 420 5.16 -14.88 -13.13
N PRO A 421 5.98 -15.49 -14.01
CA PRO A 421 7.30 -14.96 -14.36
C PRO A 421 7.23 -13.70 -15.22
N GLY A 422 8.19 -12.79 -15.03
CA GLY A 422 8.50 -11.74 -16.01
C GLY A 422 9.22 -12.29 -17.24
N LEU A 423 9.26 -11.55 -18.35
CA LEU A 423 9.86 -12.00 -19.61
C LEU A 423 11.30 -11.48 -19.78
N ALA A 424 12.28 -12.37 -19.60
CA ALA A 424 13.69 -12.04 -19.84
C ALA A 424 13.99 -11.88 -21.34
N GLY A 425 15.03 -11.12 -21.66
CA GLY A 425 15.53 -10.94 -23.02
C GLY A 425 14.89 -9.78 -23.78
N LEU A 426 13.88 -9.12 -23.20
CA LEU A 426 13.19 -7.97 -23.77
C LEU A 426 13.44 -6.67 -23.01
N GLY A 427 13.37 -6.69 -21.68
CA GLY A 427 13.52 -5.52 -20.80
C GLY A 427 14.58 -5.68 -19.72
N ASP A 428 14.65 -4.70 -18.82
CA ASP A 428 15.78 -4.59 -17.90
C ASP A 428 15.55 -5.25 -16.53
N HIS A 429 14.33 -5.24 -16.00
CA HIS A 429 14.04 -5.80 -14.68
C HIS A 429 12.78 -6.68 -14.71
N PRO A 430 12.73 -7.82 -15.43
CA PRO A 430 11.59 -8.74 -15.50
C PRO A 430 11.34 -9.42 -14.14
N TYR A 431 10.93 -8.60 -13.17
CA TYR A 431 10.88 -8.86 -11.75
C TYR A 431 9.42 -8.97 -11.32
N GLY A 432 9.20 -9.42 -10.09
CA GLY A 432 7.87 -9.48 -9.48
C GLY A 432 7.33 -8.10 -9.08
N PRO A 433 6.33 -8.07 -8.18
CA PRO A 433 5.68 -6.83 -7.76
C PRO A 433 6.59 -5.86 -6.99
N GLU A 434 6.61 -4.60 -7.43
CA GLU A 434 7.10 -3.44 -6.67
C GLU A 434 5.88 -2.69 -6.11
N VAL A 435 5.70 -2.69 -4.79
CA VAL A 435 4.48 -2.19 -4.14
C VAL A 435 4.77 -1.31 -2.93
N GLY A 436 3.90 -0.34 -2.68
CA GLY A 436 4.01 0.60 -1.58
C GLY A 436 2.65 1.15 -1.13
N GLY A 437 2.59 1.68 0.09
CA GLY A 437 1.37 2.22 0.67
C GLY A 437 0.74 1.26 1.68
N TYR A 438 -0.59 1.16 1.67
CA TYR A 438 -1.36 0.29 2.56
C TYR A 438 -1.99 -0.82 1.75
N GLY A 439 -1.56 -2.06 1.97
CA GLY A 439 -2.04 -3.17 1.17
C GLY A 439 -1.92 -4.54 1.81
N THR A 440 -2.73 -5.48 1.34
CA THR A 440 -2.74 -6.88 1.74
C THR A 440 -2.41 -7.76 0.55
N PHE A 441 -1.49 -8.70 0.73
CA PHE A 441 -1.29 -9.84 -0.16
C PHE A 441 -1.66 -11.09 0.62
N HIS A 442 -2.71 -11.79 0.21
CA HIS A 442 -3.04 -13.07 0.82
C HIS A 442 -3.55 -14.15 -0.12
N HIS A 443 -3.25 -15.41 0.21
CA HIS A 443 -3.66 -16.57 -0.59
C HIS A 443 -3.21 -16.49 -2.05
N ASN A 444 -2.08 -15.84 -2.35
CA ASN A 444 -1.56 -15.77 -3.72
C ASN A 444 -0.52 -16.86 -3.98
N LEU A 445 -0.40 -17.24 -5.26
CA LEU A 445 0.69 -18.09 -5.75
C LEU A 445 1.69 -17.23 -6.53
N PHE A 446 2.87 -17.03 -5.97
CA PHE A 446 4.01 -16.46 -6.66
C PHE A 446 4.84 -17.58 -7.26
N TYR A 447 5.07 -17.54 -8.57
CA TYR A 447 5.78 -18.59 -9.28
C TYR A 447 6.80 -18.02 -10.26
N ASN A 448 8.06 -18.42 -10.09
CA ASN A 448 9.20 -18.06 -10.96
C ASN A 448 9.37 -16.54 -11.13
N THR A 449 9.24 -15.78 -10.06
CA THR A 449 9.50 -14.34 -10.09
C THR A 449 10.98 -14.06 -9.80
N LEU A 450 11.65 -13.38 -10.72
CA LEU A 450 13.13 -13.26 -10.73
C LEU A 450 13.72 -12.37 -9.63
N SER A 451 12.97 -11.40 -9.12
CA SER A 451 13.38 -10.51 -8.02
C SER A 451 12.14 -9.76 -7.52
N ARG A 452 12.27 -8.90 -6.50
CA ARG A 452 11.21 -7.99 -6.04
C ARG A 452 9.89 -8.70 -5.85
N SER A 453 9.87 -9.75 -5.04
CA SER A 453 8.67 -10.55 -4.84
C SER A 453 8.32 -10.66 -3.35
N PRO A 454 7.78 -9.57 -2.78
CA PRO A 454 7.68 -8.23 -3.38
C PRO A 454 8.98 -7.43 -3.18
N GLU A 455 9.12 -6.32 -3.89
CA GLU A 455 9.80 -5.17 -3.32
C GLU A 455 8.78 -4.31 -2.57
N ILE A 456 9.03 -4.08 -1.28
CA ILE A 456 8.16 -3.25 -0.43
C ILE A 456 8.76 -1.85 -0.31
N ASP A 457 8.04 -0.88 -0.86
CA ASP A 457 8.39 0.54 -0.96
C ASP A 457 7.36 1.41 -0.22
N CYS A 458 7.38 1.36 1.12
CA CYS A 458 6.70 2.25 2.10
C CYS A 458 5.39 1.78 2.80
N VAL A 459 5.12 2.47 3.91
CA VAL A 459 3.98 2.55 4.88
C VAL A 459 3.50 1.31 5.65
N LEU A 460 2.64 0.42 5.13
CA LEU A 460 2.20 -0.79 5.83
C LEU A 460 1.69 -1.88 4.86
N VAL A 461 2.39 -3.01 4.77
CA VAL A 461 1.94 -4.17 3.97
C VAL A 461 1.65 -5.38 4.85
N ASP A 462 0.48 -5.98 4.68
CA ASP A 462 0.12 -7.26 5.29
C ASP A 462 0.34 -8.40 4.30
N TRP A 463 1.39 -9.18 4.49
CA TRP A 463 1.79 -10.27 3.59
C TRP A 463 1.54 -11.62 4.26
N ARG A 464 0.40 -12.24 3.97
CA ARG A 464 -0.03 -13.42 4.73
C ARG A 464 -0.51 -14.57 3.89
N HIS A 465 -0.23 -15.81 4.30
CA HIS A 465 -0.85 -16.98 3.68
C HIS A 465 -0.60 -17.11 2.17
N ASN A 466 0.57 -16.69 1.69
CA ASN A 466 0.96 -16.84 0.28
C ASN A 466 1.87 -18.05 0.07
N VAL A 467 1.80 -18.64 -1.13
CA VAL A 467 2.78 -19.61 -1.62
C VAL A 467 3.78 -18.89 -2.50
N MET A 468 5.06 -19.15 -2.26
CA MET A 468 6.17 -18.39 -2.80
C MET A 468 7.22 -19.34 -3.36
N ALA A 469 7.17 -19.60 -4.66
CA ALA A 469 7.96 -20.65 -5.29
C ALA A 469 8.97 -20.10 -6.31
N ASN A 470 10.23 -20.49 -6.13
CA ASN A 470 11.35 -20.11 -7.01
C ASN A 470 11.51 -18.60 -7.19
N MET A 471 11.56 -17.90 -6.06
CA MET A 471 11.70 -16.45 -5.97
C MET A 471 13.14 -16.10 -5.63
N ARG A 472 13.95 -15.79 -6.64
CA ARG A 472 15.40 -15.56 -6.45
C ARG A 472 15.71 -14.52 -5.37
N SER A 473 14.96 -13.41 -5.33
CA SER A 473 15.06 -12.48 -4.20
C SER A 473 13.80 -11.68 -3.92
N GLY A 474 13.51 -11.43 -2.64
CA GLY A 474 12.57 -10.43 -2.15
C GLY A 474 13.30 -9.44 -1.25
N HIS A 475 12.91 -8.17 -1.29
CA HIS A 475 13.58 -7.18 -0.45
C HIS A 475 12.71 -5.98 -0.09
N SER A 476 12.94 -5.42 1.09
CA SER A 476 12.56 -4.04 1.40
C SER A 476 13.86 -3.24 1.45
N LEU A 477 14.15 -2.43 0.43
CA LEU A 477 15.40 -1.66 0.35
C LEU A 477 15.19 -0.16 0.62
N ARG A 478 13.94 0.30 0.68
CA ARG A 478 13.61 1.68 1.01
C ARG A 478 13.39 1.79 2.52
N PRO A 479 14.07 2.71 3.21
CA PRO A 479 13.95 2.80 4.66
C PRO A 479 12.52 3.18 5.07
N HIS A 480 12.07 2.63 6.20
CA HIS A 480 10.84 2.98 6.95
C HIS A 480 9.59 2.15 6.66
N SER A 481 9.68 1.04 5.92
CA SER A 481 8.55 0.15 5.67
C SER A 481 8.05 -0.49 6.98
N ARG A 482 6.73 -0.63 7.11
CA ARG A 482 6.10 -1.50 8.12
C ARG A 482 5.50 -2.69 7.40
N PHE A 483 5.67 -3.91 7.91
CA PHE A 483 4.97 -5.05 7.32
C PHE A 483 4.79 -6.20 8.30
N ASN A 484 3.73 -6.95 8.06
CA ASN A 484 3.54 -8.28 8.63
C ASN A 484 3.89 -9.29 7.54
N MET A 485 4.64 -10.33 7.89
CA MET A 485 4.87 -11.51 7.06
C MET A 485 4.44 -12.72 7.88
N VAL A 486 3.22 -13.24 7.65
CA VAL A 486 2.62 -14.24 8.53
C VAL A 486 2.07 -15.43 7.77
N GLY A 487 2.40 -16.65 8.21
CA GLY A 487 1.71 -17.84 7.72
C GLY A 487 2.01 -18.17 6.25
N ASN A 488 3.15 -17.75 5.71
CA ASN A 488 3.50 -18.01 4.32
C ASN A 488 4.26 -19.33 4.13
N TYR A 489 4.17 -19.91 2.93
CA TYR A 489 4.88 -21.12 2.53
C TYR A 489 5.84 -20.83 1.37
N ILE A 490 7.14 -20.85 1.66
CA ILE A 490 8.20 -20.57 0.70
C ILE A 490 8.76 -21.89 0.19
N ILE A 491 8.97 -22.00 -1.12
CA ILE A 491 9.48 -23.19 -1.79
C ILE A 491 10.76 -22.82 -2.52
N ASP A 492 11.87 -23.41 -2.08
CA ASP A 492 13.15 -23.33 -2.77
C ASP A 492 13.20 -24.41 -3.86
N ILE A 493 13.09 -23.97 -5.12
CA ILE A 493 13.26 -24.87 -6.26
C ILE A 493 14.75 -24.93 -6.63
N PRO A 494 15.36 -26.13 -6.75
CA PRO A 494 16.76 -26.28 -7.10
C PRO A 494 17.19 -25.49 -8.35
N GLY A 495 18.41 -24.94 -8.30
CA GLY A 495 19.00 -24.11 -9.37
C GLY A 495 18.94 -22.62 -9.10
N ASN A 496 18.08 -22.15 -8.19
CA ASN A 496 17.91 -20.72 -7.92
C ASN A 496 17.55 -20.48 -6.44
N PRO A 497 18.54 -20.26 -5.54
CA PRO A 497 18.27 -20.11 -4.12
C PRO A 497 17.51 -18.82 -3.83
N ASN A 498 16.42 -18.92 -3.06
CA ASN A 498 15.65 -17.76 -2.63
C ASN A 498 16.43 -16.94 -1.60
N ARG A 499 16.33 -15.60 -1.66
CA ARG A 499 16.93 -14.71 -0.65
C ARG A 499 15.95 -13.62 -0.23
N TYR A 500 15.70 -13.49 1.06
CA TYR A 500 14.93 -12.38 1.63
C TYR A 500 15.83 -11.44 2.41
N SER A 501 15.83 -10.15 2.03
CA SER A 501 16.58 -9.11 2.71
C SER A 501 15.64 -8.01 3.21
N PHE A 502 15.68 -7.72 4.51
CA PHE A 502 14.91 -6.63 5.11
C PHE A 502 15.85 -5.51 5.54
N ASN A 503 15.48 -4.26 5.30
CA ASN A 503 16.27 -3.12 5.73
C ASN A 503 16.19 -2.99 7.26
N SER A 504 17.29 -2.63 7.91
CA SER A 504 17.34 -2.46 9.36
C SER A 504 16.47 -1.33 9.91
N ASN A 505 16.02 -0.41 9.05
CA ASN A 505 15.14 0.69 9.42
C ASN A 505 13.64 0.32 9.34
N ASP A 506 13.30 -0.88 8.86
CA ASP A 506 11.91 -1.34 8.74
C ASP A 506 11.40 -1.91 10.07
N THR A 507 10.09 -1.94 10.28
CA THR A 507 9.48 -2.66 11.41
C THR A 507 8.66 -3.83 10.90
N ALA A 508 9.18 -5.03 11.13
CA ALA A 508 8.63 -6.25 10.57
C ALA A 508 8.09 -7.16 11.66
N PHE A 509 6.92 -7.75 11.46
CA PHE A 509 6.45 -8.86 12.29
C PHE A 509 6.43 -10.14 11.48
N LEU A 510 7.19 -11.14 11.92
CA LEU A 510 7.30 -12.43 11.24
C LEU A 510 6.75 -13.52 12.16
N ALA A 511 5.78 -14.29 11.67
CA ALA A 511 5.22 -15.41 12.43
C ALA A 511 4.75 -16.53 11.51
N GLU A 512 4.89 -17.79 11.94
CA GLU A 512 4.30 -18.95 11.27
C GLU A 512 4.68 -19.13 9.78
N ASN A 513 5.81 -18.58 9.34
CA ASN A 513 6.30 -18.78 7.97
C ASN A 513 7.14 -20.06 7.89
N TRP A 514 7.03 -20.79 6.78
CA TRP A 514 7.74 -22.04 6.53
C TRP A 514 8.51 -21.98 5.21
N VAL A 515 9.60 -22.74 5.13
CA VAL A 515 10.41 -22.91 3.93
C VAL A 515 10.58 -24.40 3.64
N GLU A 516 10.39 -24.76 2.38
CA GLU A 516 10.64 -26.09 1.82
C GLU A 516 11.97 -26.08 1.05
N HIS A 517 12.93 -26.90 1.49
CA HIS A 517 14.22 -27.13 0.85
C HIS A 517 14.31 -28.59 0.39
N GLY A 518 13.81 -28.89 -0.81
CA GLY A 518 13.71 -30.27 -1.29
C GLY A 518 12.74 -31.07 -0.43
N ASP A 519 13.23 -32.08 0.29
CA ASP A 519 12.39 -32.93 1.15
C ASP A 519 12.27 -32.41 2.59
N GLU A 520 12.95 -31.31 2.93
CA GLU A 520 12.96 -30.73 4.27
C GLU A 520 12.03 -29.51 4.34
N VAL A 521 11.24 -29.41 5.40
CA VAL A 521 10.37 -28.24 5.68
C VAL A 521 10.71 -27.72 7.06
N GLU A 522 11.06 -26.44 7.16
CA GLU A 522 11.48 -25.80 8.40
C GLU A 522 10.90 -24.39 8.58
N PRO A 523 10.85 -23.86 9.81
CA PRO A 523 10.44 -22.48 10.03
C PRO A 523 11.37 -21.49 9.34
N PHE A 524 10.81 -20.49 8.66
CA PHE A 524 11.59 -19.44 8.00
C PHE A 524 12.41 -18.64 9.02
N ALA A 525 13.68 -18.42 8.69
CA ALA A 525 14.57 -17.54 9.41
C ALA A 525 15.19 -16.52 8.44
N SER A 526 15.14 -15.24 8.81
CA SER A 526 15.88 -14.18 8.10
C SER A 526 17.22 -13.90 8.77
N ASP A 527 18.20 -13.50 7.96
CA ASP A 527 19.54 -13.06 8.39
C ASP A 527 19.52 -11.76 9.21
N TYR A 528 18.46 -10.96 9.13
CA TYR A 528 18.35 -9.64 9.78
C TYR A 528 17.23 -9.61 10.82
N ARG A 529 17.56 -9.83 12.10
CA ARG A 529 16.56 -9.95 13.19
C ARG A 529 16.35 -8.69 14.04
N SER A 530 17.21 -7.68 13.92
CA SER A 530 17.27 -6.56 14.88
C SER A 530 16.08 -5.60 14.84
N ALA A 531 15.16 -5.77 13.89
CA ALA A 531 14.01 -4.89 13.69
C ALA A 531 12.65 -5.63 13.72
N PHE A 532 12.66 -6.86 14.26
CA PHE A 532 11.45 -7.66 14.39
C PHE A 532 10.64 -7.29 15.62
N LEU A 533 9.34 -7.11 15.42
CA LEU A 533 8.39 -6.81 16.48
C LEU A 533 7.96 -8.09 17.21
N GLU A 534 7.58 -7.95 18.48
CA GLU A 534 6.98 -9.04 19.25
C GLU A 534 5.50 -9.28 18.89
N SER A 535 4.82 -8.25 18.37
CA SER A 535 3.44 -8.30 17.92
C SER A 535 3.29 -7.68 16.53
N GLY A 536 2.33 -8.20 15.74
CA GLY A 536 2.01 -7.68 14.42
C GLY A 536 1.41 -6.28 14.45
N HIS A 537 1.62 -5.55 13.35
CA HIS A 537 0.89 -4.31 13.08
C HIS A 537 -0.60 -4.61 12.93
N THR A 538 -1.44 -3.68 13.38
CA THR A 538 -2.90 -3.74 13.18
C THR A 538 -3.20 -3.63 11.69
N VAL A 539 -4.01 -4.57 11.19
CA VAL A 539 -4.35 -4.72 9.77
C VAL A 539 -5.80 -5.17 9.65
N MET A 540 -6.37 -5.05 8.45
CA MET A 540 -7.68 -5.62 8.16
C MET A 540 -7.62 -7.16 8.28
N PRO A 541 -8.69 -7.80 8.78
CA PRO A 541 -8.71 -9.24 8.98
C PRO A 541 -8.61 -9.98 7.65
N VAL A 542 -7.97 -11.14 7.72
CA VAL A 542 -7.80 -12.12 6.64
C VAL A 542 -8.00 -13.51 7.24
N THR A 543 -8.65 -14.39 6.49
CA THR A 543 -8.86 -15.78 6.87
C THR A 543 -7.52 -16.48 7.10
N LYS A 544 -7.40 -17.14 8.25
CA LYS A 544 -6.20 -17.90 8.60
C LYS A 544 -6.22 -19.26 7.93
N THR A 545 -5.18 -19.54 7.15
CA THR A 545 -4.95 -20.88 6.56
C THR A 545 -3.63 -21.44 7.09
N ASP A 546 -3.60 -22.74 7.38
CA ASP A 546 -2.36 -23.43 7.72
C ASP A 546 -1.38 -23.32 6.53
N PRO A 547 -0.16 -22.79 6.72
CA PRO A 547 0.81 -22.66 5.64
C PRO A 547 1.05 -23.94 4.86
N LEU A 548 1.00 -25.11 5.52
CA LEU A 548 1.26 -26.40 4.90
C LEU A 548 0.11 -26.88 3.99
N GLU A 549 -1.10 -26.33 4.16
CA GLU A 549 -2.27 -26.63 3.32
C GLU A 549 -2.39 -25.68 2.12
N LEU A 550 -1.63 -24.59 2.09
CA LEU A 550 -1.74 -23.55 1.05
C LEU A 550 -1.47 -24.09 -0.35
N VAL A 551 -0.51 -25.00 -0.53
CA VAL A 551 -0.21 -25.58 -1.84
C VAL A 551 -1.42 -26.34 -2.38
N ALA A 552 -2.07 -27.14 -1.53
CA ALA A 552 -3.25 -27.92 -1.91
C ALA A 552 -4.44 -26.99 -2.22
N LEU A 553 -4.63 -25.94 -1.40
CA LEU A 553 -5.66 -24.93 -1.60
C LEU A 553 -5.47 -24.17 -2.92
N LEU A 554 -4.28 -23.61 -3.16
CA LEU A 554 -4.05 -22.64 -4.23
C LEU A 554 -3.83 -23.27 -5.60
N THR A 555 -3.29 -24.48 -5.69
CA THR A 555 -3.04 -25.15 -6.98
C THR A 555 -4.25 -25.19 -7.92
N PRO A 556 -5.47 -25.54 -7.46
CA PRO A 556 -6.65 -25.54 -8.34
C PRO A 556 -7.16 -24.14 -8.69
N ILE A 557 -7.07 -23.18 -7.77
CA ILE A 557 -7.86 -21.93 -7.82
C ILE A 557 -7.04 -20.67 -8.07
N ALA A 558 -5.72 -20.63 -7.82
CA ALA A 558 -4.98 -19.39 -7.93
C ALA A 558 -4.97 -18.81 -9.36
N GLY A 559 -5.18 -17.52 -9.49
CA GLY A 559 -5.29 -16.81 -10.77
C GLY A 559 -6.66 -16.92 -11.43
N ALA A 560 -6.74 -16.49 -12.68
CA ALA A 560 -7.97 -16.54 -13.48
C ALA A 560 -8.25 -17.98 -13.93
N TYR A 561 -8.88 -18.77 -13.06
CA TYR A 561 -9.22 -20.18 -13.33
C TYR A 561 -10.64 -20.38 -13.87
N LEU A 562 -11.53 -19.41 -13.65
CA LEU A 562 -12.91 -19.44 -14.15
C LEU A 562 -13.07 -18.61 -15.44
N PRO A 563 -13.98 -19.02 -16.34
CA PRO A 563 -14.70 -20.30 -16.30
C PRO A 563 -13.79 -21.49 -16.65
N ASN A 564 -12.68 -21.23 -17.35
CA ASN A 564 -11.61 -22.19 -17.59
C ASN A 564 -10.25 -21.50 -17.48
N ARG A 565 -9.26 -22.23 -16.97
CA ARG A 565 -7.86 -21.81 -16.95
C ARG A 565 -7.28 -21.95 -18.36
N ASP A 566 -6.59 -20.92 -18.83
CA ASP A 566 -5.97 -20.94 -20.16
C ASP A 566 -4.66 -21.75 -20.18
N SER A 567 -4.17 -22.02 -21.38
CA SER A 567 -2.96 -22.83 -21.59
C SER A 567 -1.70 -22.26 -20.91
N THR A 568 -1.59 -20.94 -20.82
CA THR A 568 -0.44 -20.27 -20.21
C THR A 568 -0.45 -20.43 -18.69
N ASP A 569 -1.57 -20.20 -18.01
CA ASP A 569 -1.66 -20.42 -16.56
C ASP A 569 -1.56 -21.92 -16.23
N LEU A 570 -2.15 -22.80 -17.04
CA LEU A 570 -1.98 -24.25 -16.90
C LEU A 570 -0.51 -24.65 -16.92
N HIS A 571 0.26 -24.09 -17.86
CA HIS A 571 1.70 -24.34 -17.92
C HIS A 571 2.40 -23.95 -16.61
N PHE A 572 2.13 -22.76 -16.08
CA PHE A 572 2.74 -22.32 -14.81
C PHE A 572 2.38 -23.23 -13.65
N ILE A 573 1.11 -23.63 -13.53
CA ILE A 573 0.65 -24.55 -12.48
C ILE A 573 1.28 -25.94 -12.62
N GLU A 574 1.38 -26.48 -13.83
CA GLU A 574 2.00 -27.78 -14.08
C GLU A 574 3.48 -27.79 -13.70
N ARG A 575 4.21 -26.74 -14.08
CA ARG A 575 5.63 -26.57 -13.73
C ARG A 575 5.84 -26.33 -12.24
N PHE A 576 4.96 -25.57 -11.60
CA PHE A 576 4.93 -25.41 -10.15
C PHE A 576 4.78 -26.76 -9.45
N LYS A 577 3.82 -27.59 -9.89
CA LYS A 577 3.59 -28.94 -9.34
C LYS A 577 4.77 -29.88 -9.56
N SER A 578 5.46 -29.78 -10.70
CA SER A 578 6.65 -30.58 -11.00
C SER A 578 7.93 -30.03 -10.39
N ARG A 579 7.86 -28.90 -9.67
CA ARG A 579 9.01 -28.20 -9.05
C ARG A 579 10.08 -27.83 -10.08
N GLU A 580 9.67 -27.27 -11.21
CA GLU A 580 10.58 -26.77 -12.26
C GLU A 580 10.85 -25.27 -12.13
N SER A 581 12.09 -24.83 -12.38
CA SER A 581 12.53 -23.46 -12.10
C SER A 581 12.86 -22.61 -13.33
N LYS A 582 12.56 -23.09 -14.54
CA LYS A 582 12.94 -22.39 -15.78
C LYS A 582 12.15 -21.10 -15.97
N LEU A 583 12.89 -20.01 -16.19
CA LEU A 583 12.34 -18.70 -16.49
C LEU A 583 12.17 -18.52 -18.00
N PRO A 584 11.13 -17.82 -18.47
CA PRO A 584 10.97 -17.53 -19.88
C PRO A 584 12.00 -16.49 -20.32
N HIS A 585 12.76 -16.81 -21.38
CA HIS A 585 13.62 -15.88 -22.09
C HIS A 585 13.19 -15.77 -23.54
N LEU A 586 12.86 -14.56 -23.99
CA LEU A 586 12.47 -14.29 -25.37
C LEU A 586 13.51 -14.83 -26.36
N LYS A 587 13.08 -15.66 -27.31
CA LYS A 587 13.97 -16.20 -28.34
C LYS A 587 14.53 -15.06 -29.20
N GLY A 588 15.86 -15.02 -29.32
CA GLY A 588 16.57 -13.92 -30.00
C GLY A 588 16.64 -12.62 -29.19
N GLY A 589 16.12 -12.61 -27.96
CA GLY A 589 16.26 -11.52 -27.00
C GLY A 589 17.70 -11.30 -26.54
N LYS A 590 17.96 -10.14 -25.93
CA LYS A 590 19.29 -9.78 -25.43
C LYS A 590 19.55 -10.41 -24.07
N TRP A 591 20.55 -11.29 -24.01
CA TRP A 591 21.01 -11.85 -22.74
C TRP A 591 21.68 -10.77 -21.87
N LYS A 592 21.40 -10.82 -20.57
CA LYS A 592 22.16 -10.13 -19.53
C LYS A 592 22.03 -10.86 -18.19
N PRO A 593 23.01 -10.74 -17.29
CA PRO A 593 22.88 -11.25 -15.93
C PRO A 593 21.96 -10.32 -15.14
N TYR A 594 20.81 -10.82 -14.71
CA TYR A 594 19.81 -10.05 -13.95
C TYR A 594 20.17 -10.03 -12.45
N GLY A 595 21.33 -9.44 -12.15
CA GLY A 595 21.74 -9.06 -10.79
C GLY A 595 22.40 -10.16 -9.94
N ASN A 596 22.80 -11.29 -10.52
CA ASN A 596 23.50 -12.36 -9.80
C ASN A 596 24.72 -12.84 -10.59
N GLU A 597 25.82 -13.10 -9.89
CA GLU A 597 27.07 -13.64 -10.43
C GLU A 597 26.95 -15.07 -10.99
N ASN A 598 25.91 -15.81 -10.60
CA ASN A 598 25.63 -17.19 -11.04
C ASN A 598 24.53 -17.28 -12.10
N ASP A 599 24.05 -16.14 -12.62
CA ASP A 599 22.99 -16.11 -13.62
C ASP A 599 23.47 -16.67 -14.97
N ASN A 600 22.79 -17.70 -15.47
CA ASN A 600 23.17 -18.35 -16.72
C ASN A 600 21.95 -18.92 -17.47
N MET A 601 22.14 -19.19 -18.76
CA MET A 601 21.07 -19.61 -19.68
C MET A 601 20.44 -20.98 -19.37
N GLU A 602 21.04 -21.83 -18.53
CA GLU A 602 20.45 -23.13 -18.17
C GLU A 602 19.22 -22.98 -17.27
N LEU A 603 19.11 -21.84 -16.58
CA LEU A 603 17.96 -21.45 -15.75
C LEU A 603 16.78 -20.92 -16.57
N TYR A 604 16.90 -20.87 -17.90
CA TYR A 604 15.89 -20.30 -18.77
C TYR A 604 15.37 -21.31 -19.81
N GLU A 605 14.12 -21.13 -20.22
CA GLU A 605 13.55 -21.75 -21.40
C GLU A 605 13.30 -20.72 -22.50
N MET A 606 13.40 -21.16 -23.76
CA MET A 606 13.16 -20.28 -24.89
C MET A 606 11.67 -20.02 -25.04
N TRP A 607 11.31 -18.76 -24.83
CA TRP A 607 9.95 -18.27 -24.98
C TRP A 607 9.69 -17.83 -26.42
N GLU A 608 8.61 -18.37 -26.99
CA GLU A 608 7.98 -17.92 -28.22
C GLU A 608 6.47 -17.91 -27.96
N ASP A 609 5.74 -16.97 -28.56
CA ASP A 609 4.32 -16.75 -28.30
C ASP A 609 3.47 -18.02 -28.52
N ALA A 610 3.79 -18.81 -29.54
CA ALA A 610 3.12 -20.08 -29.86
C ALA A 610 3.23 -21.16 -28.76
N ASN A 611 4.21 -21.06 -27.86
CA ASN A 611 4.36 -22.00 -26.74
C ASN A 611 3.44 -21.64 -25.56
N PHE A 612 2.97 -20.39 -25.51
CA PHE A 612 2.19 -19.86 -24.40
C PHE A 612 1.01 -19.03 -24.94
N PRO A 613 0.10 -19.66 -25.70
CA PRO A 613 -0.94 -18.89 -26.38
C PRO A 613 -1.89 -18.20 -25.39
N PRO A 614 -2.47 -17.05 -25.78
CA PRO A 614 -3.54 -16.41 -25.01
C PRO A 614 -4.81 -17.27 -25.02
N PRO A 615 -5.86 -16.89 -24.26
CA PRO A 615 -7.17 -17.51 -24.35
C PRO A 615 -7.70 -17.55 -25.79
N ALA A 616 -8.40 -18.63 -26.15
CA ALA A 616 -8.99 -18.80 -27.47
C ALA A 616 -10.03 -17.71 -27.79
N GLU A 617 -9.95 -17.14 -28.99
CA GLU A 617 -10.82 -16.07 -29.46
C GLU A 617 -12.18 -16.59 -29.97
N GLY A 618 -13.20 -15.73 -29.91
CA GLY A 618 -14.43 -15.90 -30.69
C GLY A 618 -15.56 -16.70 -30.02
N ALA A 619 -15.40 -17.11 -28.75
CA ALA A 619 -16.54 -17.57 -27.98
C ALA A 619 -17.44 -16.38 -27.59
N THR A 620 -18.74 -16.62 -27.53
CA THR A 620 -19.75 -15.65 -27.06
C THR A 620 -20.58 -16.25 -25.93
N LEU A 621 -21.28 -15.41 -25.16
CA LEU A 621 -22.20 -15.88 -24.12
C LEU A 621 -23.22 -16.89 -24.69
N ALA A 622 -23.46 -17.96 -23.94
CA ALA A 622 -24.39 -19.03 -24.32
C ALA A 622 -25.83 -18.70 -23.92
N ASP A 623 -26.00 -18.09 -22.75
CA ASP A 623 -27.31 -17.71 -22.20
C ASP A 623 -27.65 -16.27 -22.55
N LYS A 624 -28.95 -16.03 -22.71
CA LYS A 624 -29.49 -14.74 -23.13
C LYS A 624 -29.78 -13.87 -21.90
N ASP A 625 -29.48 -12.59 -22.01
CA ASP A 625 -29.83 -11.50 -21.09
C ASP A 625 -30.59 -10.46 -21.92
N VAL A 626 -31.92 -10.42 -21.80
CA VAL A 626 -32.81 -9.63 -22.67
C VAL A 626 -32.75 -8.14 -22.39
N ASP A 627 -32.60 -7.74 -21.13
CA ASP A 627 -32.65 -6.34 -20.71
C ASP A 627 -31.27 -5.74 -20.42
N GLY A 628 -30.24 -6.57 -20.43
CA GLY A 628 -28.84 -6.20 -20.36
C GLY A 628 -28.41 -5.78 -18.95
N ASP A 629 -28.96 -6.38 -17.90
CA ASP A 629 -28.56 -6.10 -16.51
C ASP A 629 -27.50 -7.03 -15.94
N GLY A 630 -26.94 -7.92 -16.77
CA GLY A 630 -25.81 -8.75 -16.39
C GLY A 630 -26.21 -10.12 -15.85
N MET A 631 -27.51 -10.37 -15.66
CA MET A 631 -28.03 -11.65 -15.21
C MET A 631 -28.68 -12.38 -16.41
N PRO A 632 -28.45 -13.69 -16.58
CA PRO A 632 -29.14 -14.46 -17.61
C PRO A 632 -30.64 -14.61 -17.30
N ASP A 633 -31.50 -14.55 -18.33
CA ASP A 633 -32.96 -14.70 -18.22
C ASP A 633 -33.34 -15.96 -17.41
N SER A 634 -32.60 -17.05 -17.60
CA SER A 634 -32.82 -18.34 -16.92
C SER A 634 -32.50 -18.31 -15.43
N TRP A 635 -31.50 -17.54 -15.02
CA TRP A 635 -31.14 -17.36 -13.62
C TRP A 635 -32.15 -16.46 -12.92
N GLU A 636 -32.58 -15.39 -13.58
CA GLU A 636 -33.61 -14.49 -13.06
C GLU A 636 -34.94 -15.22 -12.82
N GLU A 637 -35.42 -16.01 -13.79
CA GLU A 637 -36.63 -16.81 -13.64
C GLU A 637 -36.53 -17.80 -12.46
N ALA A 638 -35.35 -18.38 -12.25
CA ALA A 638 -35.11 -19.33 -11.16
C ALA A 638 -35.17 -18.67 -9.77
N HIS A 639 -34.81 -17.38 -9.66
CA HIS A 639 -34.79 -16.62 -8.41
C HIS A 639 -35.98 -15.66 -8.25
N GLY A 640 -36.97 -15.73 -9.15
CA GLY A 640 -38.19 -14.92 -9.07
C GLY A 640 -38.02 -13.44 -9.48
N LEU A 641 -36.92 -13.13 -10.18
CA LEU A 641 -36.65 -11.82 -10.78
C LEU A 641 -37.31 -11.70 -12.16
N ARG A 642 -37.14 -10.57 -12.85
CA ARG A 642 -37.87 -10.25 -14.08
C ARG A 642 -36.92 -10.07 -15.27
N PRO A 643 -36.84 -11.06 -16.20
CA PRO A 643 -35.96 -11.04 -17.38
C PRO A 643 -36.12 -9.91 -18.40
N ASN A 644 -37.01 -8.96 -18.15
CA ASN A 644 -37.27 -7.82 -19.02
C ASN A 644 -37.33 -6.50 -18.24
N TYR A 645 -36.77 -6.46 -17.03
CA TYR A 645 -36.80 -5.35 -16.11
C TYR A 645 -35.44 -4.99 -15.50
N ARG A 646 -34.46 -4.64 -16.33
CA ARG A 646 -33.09 -4.14 -16.04
C ARG A 646 -32.76 -3.49 -14.67
N ARG A 647 -33.72 -2.82 -14.05
CA ARG A 647 -33.55 -2.14 -12.76
C ARG A 647 -33.57 -3.10 -11.57
N ASP A 648 -34.01 -4.34 -11.70
CA ASP A 648 -33.89 -5.32 -10.61
C ASP A 648 -32.48 -5.90 -10.49
N GLY A 649 -31.64 -5.94 -11.53
CA GLY A 649 -30.21 -6.23 -11.34
C GLY A 649 -29.49 -5.32 -10.32
N ALA A 650 -29.90 -4.04 -10.20
CA ALA A 650 -29.35 -3.09 -9.23
C ALA A 650 -30.13 -3.01 -7.91
N GLN A 651 -31.18 -3.82 -7.74
CA GLN A 651 -31.90 -3.93 -6.46
C GLN A 651 -31.20 -4.92 -5.54
N ASP A 652 -31.40 -4.71 -4.25
CA ASP A 652 -31.00 -5.59 -3.17
C ASP A 652 -32.31 -6.16 -2.60
N ALA A 653 -32.66 -7.38 -3.01
CA ALA A 653 -33.99 -7.94 -2.81
C ALA A 653 -34.21 -8.45 -1.37
N ASP A 654 -33.15 -8.84 -0.66
CA ASP A 654 -33.18 -9.36 0.70
C ASP A 654 -32.62 -8.39 1.76
N LEU A 655 -32.04 -7.25 1.33
CA LEU A 655 -31.53 -6.15 2.14
C LEU A 655 -30.23 -6.47 2.89
N ASP A 656 -29.42 -7.39 2.35
CA ASP A 656 -28.13 -7.75 2.92
C ASP A 656 -26.96 -6.85 2.45
N GLY A 657 -27.25 -6.01 1.46
CA GLY A 657 -26.38 -4.96 0.93
C GLY A 657 -25.63 -5.31 -0.36
N TYR A 658 -25.85 -6.49 -0.93
CA TYR A 658 -25.45 -6.82 -2.29
C TYR A 658 -26.62 -6.66 -3.27
N THR A 659 -26.30 -6.29 -4.50
CA THR A 659 -27.30 -6.23 -5.57
C THR A 659 -27.55 -7.60 -6.17
N ASN A 660 -28.72 -7.83 -6.77
CA ASN A 660 -29.05 -9.11 -7.42
C ASN A 660 -28.00 -9.51 -8.47
N LEU A 661 -27.40 -8.54 -9.16
CA LEU A 661 -26.26 -8.80 -10.05
C LEU A 661 -25.03 -9.29 -9.28
N GLU A 662 -24.68 -8.69 -8.15
CA GLU A 662 -23.56 -9.15 -7.32
C GLU A 662 -23.84 -10.55 -6.77
N GLU A 663 -25.07 -10.85 -6.37
CA GLU A 663 -25.50 -12.18 -5.95
C GLU A 663 -25.28 -13.21 -7.06
N PHE A 664 -25.72 -12.92 -8.29
CA PHE A 664 -25.45 -13.75 -9.46
C PHE A 664 -23.94 -13.95 -9.69
N LEU A 665 -23.16 -12.88 -9.67
CA LEU A 665 -21.71 -12.92 -9.92
C LEU A 665 -20.91 -13.64 -8.84
N ASN A 666 -21.49 -13.79 -7.64
CA ASN A 666 -20.91 -14.51 -6.51
C ASN A 666 -21.53 -15.88 -6.26
N GLY A 667 -22.58 -16.25 -6.99
CA GLY A 667 -23.27 -17.54 -6.80
C GLY A 667 -24.02 -17.65 -5.47
N THR A 668 -24.46 -16.52 -4.92
CA THR A 668 -25.28 -16.43 -3.70
C THR A 668 -26.77 -16.22 -4.06
N ASP A 669 -27.68 -16.34 -3.09
CA ASP A 669 -29.13 -16.30 -3.33
C ASP A 669 -29.68 -14.90 -3.04
N PRO A 670 -30.23 -14.17 -4.04
CA PRO A 670 -30.78 -12.82 -3.85
C PRO A 670 -32.05 -12.76 -2.97
N ASN A 671 -32.54 -13.90 -2.47
CA ASN A 671 -33.67 -13.98 -1.56
C ASN A 671 -33.28 -14.43 -0.14
N GLU A 672 -31.98 -14.62 0.14
CA GLU A 672 -31.48 -15.09 1.43
C GLU A 672 -30.57 -14.04 2.09
N PHE A 673 -31.14 -13.28 3.03
CA PHE A 673 -30.39 -12.29 3.80
C PHE A 673 -29.20 -12.92 4.56
N VAL A 674 -27.98 -12.43 4.28
CA VAL A 674 -26.76 -12.76 5.02
C VAL A 674 -26.19 -11.52 5.72
N ASP A 675 -26.01 -11.59 7.05
CA ASP A 675 -25.40 -10.47 7.79
C ASP A 675 -23.88 -10.41 7.58
N TYR A 676 -23.42 -9.74 6.52
CA TYR A 676 -21.99 -9.59 6.20
C TYR A 676 -21.22 -8.68 7.17
N THR A 677 -21.90 -8.01 8.11
CA THR A 677 -21.21 -7.29 9.20
C THR A 677 -20.62 -8.25 10.23
N VAL A 678 -21.08 -9.51 10.24
CA VAL A 678 -20.50 -10.60 11.04
C VAL A 678 -19.35 -11.24 10.25
N PRO A 679 -18.09 -11.14 10.69
CA PRO A 679 -16.94 -11.61 9.91
C PRO A 679 -17.00 -13.11 9.53
N ALA A 680 -17.68 -13.93 10.32
CA ALA A 680 -17.83 -15.37 10.04
C ALA A 680 -18.71 -15.67 8.81
N ASN A 681 -19.51 -14.70 8.35
CA ASN A 681 -20.36 -14.83 7.17
C ASN A 681 -19.62 -14.42 5.88
N ASN A 682 -18.45 -13.79 5.98
CA ASN A 682 -17.64 -13.39 4.83
C ASN A 682 -16.87 -14.59 4.26
N LEU A 683 -17.57 -15.48 3.57
CA LEU A 683 -17.01 -16.69 2.97
C LEU A 683 -16.76 -16.47 1.48
N HIS A 684 -15.66 -17.03 0.97
CA HIS A 684 -15.39 -17.01 -0.46
C HIS A 684 -16.34 -17.98 -1.17
N THR A 685 -17.05 -17.51 -2.19
CA THR A 685 -18.15 -18.28 -2.81
C THR A 685 -17.78 -18.94 -4.13
N LEU A 686 -16.61 -18.62 -4.70
CA LEU A 686 -16.14 -19.28 -5.93
C LEU A 686 -15.45 -20.63 -5.69
N HIS A 687 -15.12 -21.00 -4.44
CA HIS A 687 -14.41 -22.25 -4.12
C HIS A 687 -14.58 -22.73 -2.68
#